data_AF-A0A329ZAR8-F1
#
_entry.id   AF-A0A329ZAR8-F1
#
_cell.length_a   1.000
_cell.length_b   1.000
_cell.length_c   1.000
_cell.angle_alpha   90.00
_cell.angle_beta   90.00
_cell.angle_gamma   90.00
#
_symmetry.space_group_name_H-M   'P 1'
#
loop_
_entity.id
_entity.type
_entity.pdbx_description
1 polymer ?
#
loop_
_entity_poly.entity_id
_entity_poly.type
_entity_poly.pdbx_seq_one_letter_code
_entity_poly.pdbx_strand_id
1 'polypeptide(L)'
;MLVLFLFFLSLNTLKASGFKINEQSLKSIALSSAYVAAAYGADSSYFNPANMGFLDGVREDRHDLEIALTAIYIPGFKFSTDTTKKSLGDGSINWGLTSETTMHVPLNDTIMNLATAVGVNLNSLKDPIIMEHGGTGNTNQHGTLGYVQEGAVVPGSADTTIFPVPKIFYKSKSFLNAGGGGFNVGVAFTAPSGLAMTWNGEAGAFLKDVMIAMVELSPAISYQFREIIGIGISPRILYGMGNFNNTVYVPLNGNVLTNLQGYDEIPEDMIPAAMQELIYAVNTTTGLAGFAGLFVGGGAHYNNTLRYQMPTLFSPEAWFGMPSVDYLGDPHNVKAYNAKVAEVNATIKANWSHYQNEWEKGNLDWRYNDKTCVSQTAICLPTGFNPVPNQSYTTKIPNGEHSSYQAYKFVNGVNYCIQNGYSTSWGYGCQHLGDTMAKAKRLGAYVNCYTGTFYDFNGNLQTSNPGPCSYPSPTETDADGAPRGYLPLMDAKQLAEAFGMGNMDISTALRGSTKVDQKSNGTDLAFGYRAGVTVRPLNFKNYSLTISGVFDSPVKFNFKGKLDATTYIGGSIGDINMKADLNLLTQLPAQLKIGIAQRFYRLTLELVYERIWWAEGKKFDFAFSNPTFTALDPTSIIASFSKEQIESMMNLANYDAVAMGNGWKNTNAYRVGVSYRFDGGTVIMASAAYDESPVPQDQIGIPDSTAYVFGGGINIPITKNLSLGASATIYLKDGSKSIYQSQDGMGKLILANVSMGYSW
;
A
#
# COMPACT_ATOMS: atom_id res chain seq x y z
N MET A 1 -47.26 -23.48 -25.65
CA MET A 1 -46.43 -22.55 -26.43
C MET A 1 -46.58 -21.09 -25.99
N LEU A 2 -47.79 -20.61 -25.67
CA LEU A 2 -48.02 -19.24 -25.19
C LEU A 2 -47.43 -18.92 -23.80
N VAL A 3 -47.39 -19.89 -22.88
CA VAL A 3 -46.78 -19.76 -21.53
C VAL A 3 -45.25 -19.71 -21.60
N LEU A 4 -44.63 -20.31 -22.62
CA LEU A 4 -43.19 -20.22 -22.86
C LEU A 4 -42.78 -18.84 -23.41
N PHE A 5 -43.66 -18.19 -24.19
CA PHE A 5 -43.39 -16.89 -24.81
C PHE A 5 -43.56 -15.71 -23.82
N LEU A 6 -44.46 -15.84 -22.83
CA LEU A 6 -44.63 -14.86 -21.75
C LEU A 6 -43.47 -14.88 -20.72
N PHE A 7 -42.77 -16.01 -20.57
CA PHE A 7 -41.57 -16.10 -19.73
C PHE A 7 -40.35 -15.39 -20.36
N PHE A 8 -40.28 -15.31 -21.69
CA PHE A 8 -39.18 -14.62 -22.39
C PHE A 8 -39.30 -13.09 -22.40
N LEU A 9 -40.51 -12.53 -22.21
CA LEU A 9 -40.76 -11.07 -22.24
C LEU A 9 -40.60 -10.37 -20.88
N SER A 10 -40.43 -11.10 -19.78
CA SER A 10 -40.22 -10.55 -18.42
C SER A 10 -38.73 -10.52 -17.97
N LEU A 11 -37.80 -10.95 -18.82
CA LEU A 11 -36.36 -11.04 -18.53
C LEU A 11 -35.62 -9.68 -18.48
N ASN A 12 -36.27 -8.57 -18.80
CA ASN A 12 -35.63 -7.25 -18.97
C ASN A 12 -35.28 -6.52 -17.66
N THR A 13 -35.45 -7.15 -16.49
CA THR A 13 -35.09 -6.53 -15.19
C THR A 13 -34.23 -7.43 -14.29
N LEU A 14 -33.74 -8.56 -14.80
CA LEU A 14 -32.95 -9.52 -14.01
C LEU A 14 -31.45 -9.27 -14.22
N LYS A 15 -30.72 -9.08 -13.13
CA LYS A 15 -29.27 -8.82 -13.11
C LYS A 15 -28.56 -9.94 -12.33
N ALA A 16 -27.27 -9.89 -11.97
CA ALA A 16 -26.47 -11.08 -11.58
C ALA A 16 -25.85 -11.02 -10.18
N SER A 17 -25.45 -12.18 -9.63
CA SER A 17 -24.45 -12.34 -8.56
C SER A 17 -23.95 -13.81 -8.41
N GLY A 18 -22.98 -14.12 -7.53
CA GLY A 18 -22.10 -15.32 -7.46
C GLY A 18 -22.66 -16.61 -6.81
N PHE A 19 -21.86 -17.69 -6.63
CA PHE A 19 -22.36 -19.10 -6.66
C PHE A 19 -21.97 -20.04 -5.49
N LYS A 20 -22.88 -20.97 -5.15
CA LYS A 20 -22.66 -22.17 -4.30
C LYS A 20 -22.66 -23.43 -5.18
N ILE A 21 -21.82 -24.43 -4.89
CA ILE A 21 -21.71 -25.68 -5.68
C ILE A 21 -21.92 -26.89 -4.77
N ASN A 22 -23.12 -27.45 -4.78
CA ASN A 22 -23.47 -28.64 -3.99
C ASN A 22 -23.20 -29.95 -4.76
N GLU A 23 -22.99 -29.87 -6.06
CA GLU A 23 -23.04 -30.98 -7.02
C GLU A 23 -21.63 -31.57 -7.23
N GLN A 24 -21.46 -32.81 -6.81
CA GLN A 24 -20.16 -33.49 -6.71
C GLN A 24 -20.07 -34.80 -7.51
N SER A 25 -21.19 -35.43 -7.89
CA SER A 25 -21.23 -36.61 -8.76
C SER A 25 -21.95 -36.33 -10.08
N LEU A 26 -21.85 -37.26 -11.03
CA LEU A 26 -22.61 -37.22 -12.29
C LEU A 26 -24.10 -36.96 -12.05
N LYS A 27 -24.70 -37.75 -11.15
CA LYS A 27 -26.13 -37.68 -10.88
C LYS A 27 -26.50 -36.40 -10.16
N SER A 28 -25.69 -35.95 -9.20
CA SER A 28 -25.98 -34.69 -8.52
C SER A 28 -25.95 -33.50 -9.47
N ILE A 29 -25.05 -33.46 -10.45
CA ILE A 29 -25.01 -32.40 -11.47
C ILE A 29 -26.24 -32.55 -12.38
N ALA A 30 -26.47 -33.74 -12.94
CA ALA A 30 -27.62 -33.97 -13.81
C ALA A 30 -28.98 -33.65 -13.15
N LEU A 31 -29.09 -33.86 -11.84
CA LEU A 31 -30.32 -33.65 -11.07
C LEU A 31 -30.29 -32.36 -10.22
N SER A 32 -29.27 -31.50 -10.37
CA SER A 32 -29.11 -30.27 -9.56
C SER A 32 -29.30 -30.53 -8.06
N SER A 33 -28.70 -31.60 -7.54
CA SER A 33 -28.83 -32.10 -6.17
C SER A 33 -30.24 -32.54 -5.73
N ALA A 34 -31.20 -32.70 -6.65
CA ALA A 34 -32.47 -33.40 -6.41
C ALA A 34 -32.25 -34.92 -6.31
N TYR A 35 -31.31 -35.32 -5.46
CA TYR A 35 -30.74 -36.66 -5.37
C TYR A 35 -30.23 -36.93 -3.95
N VAL A 36 -31.15 -37.19 -3.03
CA VAL A 36 -30.85 -37.52 -1.62
C VAL A 36 -31.52 -38.83 -1.22
N ALA A 37 -32.80 -39.00 -1.60
CA ALA A 37 -33.54 -40.21 -1.29
C ALA A 37 -33.24 -41.36 -2.27
N ALA A 38 -32.93 -41.09 -3.55
CA ALA A 38 -32.54 -42.13 -4.50
C ALA A 38 -31.01 -42.30 -4.67
N ALA A 39 -30.24 -41.84 -3.68
CA ALA A 39 -28.78 -41.94 -3.72
C ALA A 39 -28.26 -43.37 -3.55
N TYR A 40 -28.25 -44.19 -4.61
CA TYR A 40 -27.91 -45.63 -4.52
C TYR A 40 -26.53 -46.02 -5.11
N GLY A 41 -25.83 -45.08 -5.76
CA GLY A 41 -24.53 -45.32 -6.41
C GLY A 41 -23.34 -45.23 -5.47
N ALA A 42 -22.12 -45.22 -6.02
CA ALA A 42 -20.91 -44.95 -5.23
C ALA A 42 -20.98 -43.61 -4.48
N ASP A 43 -21.62 -42.62 -5.12
CA ASP A 43 -21.87 -41.28 -4.60
C ASP A 43 -22.79 -41.22 -3.38
N SER A 44 -23.50 -42.31 -3.05
CA SER A 44 -24.25 -42.44 -1.79
C SER A 44 -23.38 -42.28 -0.54
N SER A 45 -22.11 -42.70 -0.61
CA SER A 45 -21.11 -42.50 0.46
C SER A 45 -20.95 -41.03 0.86
N TYR A 46 -21.19 -40.09 -0.07
CA TYR A 46 -21.20 -38.66 0.17
C TYR A 46 -22.61 -38.14 0.41
N PHE A 47 -23.54 -38.29 -0.52
CA PHE A 47 -24.83 -37.58 -0.48
C PHE A 47 -25.78 -38.09 0.60
N ASN A 48 -25.81 -39.40 0.84
CA ASN A 48 -26.63 -40.02 1.87
C ASN A 48 -26.04 -41.38 2.28
N PRO A 49 -25.16 -41.42 3.29
CA PRO A 49 -24.54 -42.66 3.75
C PRO A 49 -25.56 -43.77 4.09
N ALA A 50 -26.76 -43.42 4.57
CA ALA A 50 -27.80 -44.40 4.88
C ALA A 50 -28.29 -45.21 3.68
N ASN A 51 -28.05 -44.71 2.46
CA ASN A 51 -28.48 -45.36 1.24
C ASN A 51 -27.48 -46.36 0.64
N MET A 52 -26.28 -46.52 1.21
CA MET A 52 -25.24 -47.38 0.61
C MET A 52 -25.71 -48.84 0.40
N GLY A 53 -26.49 -49.39 1.33
CA GLY A 53 -27.06 -50.74 1.17
C GLY A 53 -28.32 -50.81 0.28
N PHE A 54 -28.94 -49.68 -0.07
CA PHE A 54 -30.19 -49.69 -0.83
C PHE A 54 -29.95 -49.85 -2.33
N LEU A 55 -30.72 -50.76 -2.93
CA LEU A 55 -30.67 -51.00 -4.37
C LEU A 55 -31.81 -50.24 -5.09
N ASP A 56 -31.62 -50.00 -6.39
CA ASP A 56 -32.59 -49.32 -7.27
C ASP A 56 -33.57 -50.31 -7.96
N GLY A 57 -33.64 -51.54 -7.43
CA GLY A 57 -34.44 -52.65 -7.94
C GLY A 57 -33.88 -53.38 -9.17
N VAL A 58 -32.72 -52.96 -9.70
CA VAL A 58 -32.04 -53.64 -10.83
C VAL A 58 -30.54 -53.81 -10.57
N ARG A 59 -29.90 -52.90 -9.83
CA ARG A 59 -28.51 -53.06 -9.40
C ARG A 59 -28.37 -54.23 -8.43
N GLU A 60 -27.31 -55.01 -8.62
CA GLU A 60 -26.85 -56.00 -7.66
C GLU A 60 -26.02 -55.31 -6.56
N ASP A 61 -25.96 -55.93 -5.38
CA ASP A 61 -25.10 -55.50 -4.29
C ASP A 61 -23.63 -55.77 -4.64
N ARG A 62 -22.93 -54.72 -5.07
CA ARG A 62 -21.55 -54.76 -5.57
C ARG A 62 -20.70 -53.66 -4.96
N HIS A 63 -19.39 -53.80 -5.10
CA HIS A 63 -18.49 -52.66 -4.92
C HIS A 63 -18.70 -51.69 -6.08
N ASP A 64 -18.90 -50.41 -5.79
CA ASP A 64 -19.08 -49.36 -6.78
C ASP A 64 -17.99 -48.29 -6.62
N LEU A 65 -17.34 -47.91 -7.72
CA LEU A 65 -16.40 -46.80 -7.82
C LEU A 65 -16.91 -45.81 -8.87
N GLU A 66 -16.90 -44.53 -8.56
CA GLU A 66 -17.12 -43.44 -9.52
C GLU A 66 -15.95 -42.48 -9.48
N ILE A 67 -15.38 -42.19 -10.65
CA ILE A 67 -14.38 -41.15 -10.84
C ILE A 67 -15.02 -40.11 -11.76
N ALA A 68 -15.07 -38.86 -11.31
CA ALA A 68 -15.70 -37.77 -12.03
C ALA A 68 -14.74 -36.58 -12.18
N LEU A 69 -14.85 -35.89 -13.30
CA LEU A 69 -14.18 -34.63 -13.57
C LEU A 69 -15.24 -33.59 -13.88
N THR A 70 -15.35 -32.58 -13.01
CA THR A 70 -16.26 -31.45 -13.20
C THR A 70 -15.48 -30.21 -13.63
N ALA A 71 -15.87 -29.59 -14.73
CA ALA A 71 -15.46 -28.24 -15.10
C ALA A 71 -16.49 -27.24 -14.56
N ILE A 72 -16.03 -26.34 -13.69
CA ILE A 72 -16.79 -25.17 -13.22
C ILE A 72 -16.50 -24.05 -14.22
N TYR A 73 -17.51 -23.62 -14.96
CA TYR A 73 -17.39 -22.58 -16.00
C TYR A 73 -18.26 -21.37 -15.65
N ILE A 74 -17.62 -20.23 -15.43
CA ILE A 74 -18.28 -18.94 -15.23
C ILE A 74 -17.92 -18.06 -16.44
N PRO A 75 -18.89 -17.72 -17.32
CA PRO A 75 -18.66 -16.79 -18.42
C PRO A 75 -18.25 -15.43 -17.85
N GLY A 76 -17.31 -14.75 -18.51
CA GLY A 76 -16.99 -13.36 -18.18
C GLY A 76 -18.20 -12.45 -18.37
N PHE A 77 -18.34 -11.46 -17.50
CA PHE A 77 -19.48 -10.53 -17.51
C PHE A 77 -19.06 -9.14 -17.04
N LYS A 78 -19.81 -8.13 -17.47
CA LYS A 78 -19.67 -6.75 -16.99
C LYS A 78 -20.77 -6.44 -15.98
N PHE A 79 -20.43 -5.67 -14.96
CA PHE A 79 -21.36 -5.23 -13.94
C PHE A 79 -21.07 -3.79 -13.52
N SER A 80 -22.03 -3.17 -12.86
CA SER A 80 -21.83 -1.92 -12.14
C SER A 80 -22.25 -2.09 -10.69
N THR A 81 -21.55 -1.46 -9.78
CA THR A 81 -21.97 -1.38 -8.38
C THR A 81 -22.52 0.01 -8.11
N ASP A 82 -23.78 0.08 -7.69
CA ASP A 82 -24.47 1.35 -7.43
C ASP A 82 -24.38 1.69 -5.94
N THR A 83 -23.45 2.59 -5.58
CA THR A 83 -23.27 3.03 -4.20
C THR A 83 -24.17 4.21 -3.81
N THR A 84 -25.00 4.72 -4.71
CA THR A 84 -25.93 5.83 -4.43
C THR A 84 -27.15 5.41 -3.60
N LYS A 85 -27.52 4.12 -3.68
CA LYS A 85 -28.82 3.62 -3.19
C LYS A 85 -28.83 3.06 -1.77
N LYS A 86 -27.70 3.06 -1.03
CA LYS A 86 -27.70 2.58 0.35
C LYS A 86 -26.59 3.09 1.26
N SER A 87 -26.90 2.99 2.55
CA SER A 87 -26.04 3.12 3.74
C SER A 87 -24.87 2.14 3.69
N LEU A 88 -23.94 2.34 2.77
CA LEU A 88 -22.56 1.93 2.98
C LEU A 88 -22.09 2.80 4.13
N GLY A 89 -21.74 2.21 5.27
CA GLY A 89 -21.09 2.98 6.32
C GLY A 89 -19.80 3.55 5.74
N ASP A 90 -19.81 4.81 5.34
CA ASP A 90 -18.72 5.68 4.85
C ASP A 90 -17.63 5.11 3.90
N GLY A 91 -17.66 3.84 3.49
CA GLY A 91 -16.58 3.30 2.67
C GLY A 91 -16.83 1.90 2.15
N SER A 92 -16.41 1.73 0.90
CA SER A 92 -15.74 0.52 0.37
C SER A 92 -15.60 0.59 -1.15
N ILE A 93 -16.25 1.56 -1.83
CA ILE A 93 -15.99 1.86 -3.25
C ILE A 93 -15.77 3.36 -3.48
N ASN A 94 -16.41 4.24 -2.69
CA ASN A 94 -16.12 5.69 -2.69
C ASN A 94 -14.74 5.97 -2.08
N TRP A 95 -13.68 5.84 -2.87
CA TRP A 95 -12.31 6.22 -2.50
C TRP A 95 -12.10 7.72 -2.61
N GLY A 96 -11.23 8.25 -1.76
CA GLY A 96 -10.99 9.68 -1.59
C GLY A 96 -10.80 9.93 -0.11
N LEU A 97 -9.55 10.17 0.29
CA LEU A 97 -9.21 10.56 1.65
C LEU A 97 -8.94 12.06 1.63
N THR A 98 -9.72 12.82 2.39
CA THR A 98 -9.34 14.19 2.74
C THR A 98 -8.54 14.15 4.02
N SER A 99 -7.38 14.80 3.98
CA SER A 99 -6.58 15.10 5.15
C SER A 99 -6.61 16.60 5.37
N GLU A 100 -7.14 17.02 6.50
CA GLU A 100 -7.08 18.41 6.93
C GLU A 100 -6.07 18.51 8.06
N THR A 101 -4.89 19.05 7.78
CA THR A 101 -3.88 19.28 8.80
C THR A 101 -4.07 20.66 9.38
N THR A 102 -4.44 20.70 10.65
CA THR A 102 -4.55 21.92 11.46
C THR A 102 -3.28 22.07 12.28
N MET A 103 -2.52 23.13 12.03
CA MET A 103 -1.41 23.53 12.89
C MET A 103 -1.87 24.67 13.80
N HIS A 104 -1.81 24.45 15.11
CA HIS A 104 -2.02 25.52 16.09
C HIS A 104 -0.67 26.00 16.61
N VAL A 105 -0.36 27.25 16.30
CA VAL A 105 0.82 27.95 16.82
C VAL A 105 0.39 28.75 18.05
N PRO A 106 0.85 28.40 19.27
CA PRO A 106 0.44 29.13 20.46
C PRO A 106 1.17 30.48 20.53
N LEU A 107 0.52 31.52 20.03
CA LEU A 107 1.00 32.89 20.03
C LEU A 107 0.50 33.63 21.27
N ASN A 108 1.41 34.32 21.95
CA ASN A 108 1.07 35.27 23.02
C ASN A 108 1.32 36.72 22.54
N ASP A 109 0.80 37.69 23.30
CA ASP A 109 0.94 39.12 22.96
C ASP A 109 2.39 39.57 22.83
N THR A 110 3.30 38.95 23.59
CA THR A 110 4.75 39.24 23.52
C THR A 110 5.35 38.85 22.17
N ILE A 111 5.02 37.66 21.66
CA ILE A 111 5.48 37.16 20.35
C ILE A 111 4.92 38.01 19.22
N MET A 112 3.63 38.36 19.29
CA MET A 112 2.96 39.21 18.29
C MET A 112 3.61 40.60 18.20
N ASN A 113 3.93 41.20 19.35
CA ASN A 113 4.59 42.50 19.40
C ASN A 113 6.02 42.44 18.88
N LEU A 114 6.76 41.36 19.17
CA LEU A 114 8.12 41.17 18.71
C LEU A 114 8.19 40.99 17.19
N ALA A 115 7.30 40.18 16.62
CA ALA A 115 7.24 39.99 15.16
C ALA A 115 6.85 41.26 14.41
N THR A 116 5.91 42.03 14.95
CA THR A 116 5.53 43.34 14.39
C THR A 116 6.71 44.31 14.39
N ALA A 117 7.56 44.26 15.42
CA ALA A 117 8.75 45.10 15.53
C ALA A 117 9.83 44.81 14.46
N VAL A 118 9.86 43.58 13.91
CA VAL A 118 10.72 43.20 12.78
C VAL A 118 9.99 43.27 11.43
N GLY A 119 8.83 43.91 11.38
CA GLY A 119 8.07 44.14 10.15
C GLY A 119 7.23 42.95 9.67
N VAL A 120 7.06 41.92 10.50
CA VAL A 120 6.31 40.70 10.16
C VAL A 120 4.96 40.69 10.85
N ASN A 121 3.89 40.45 10.08
CA ASN A 121 2.53 40.36 10.60
C ASN A 121 2.13 38.88 10.81
N LEU A 122 2.07 38.45 12.07
CA LEU A 122 1.67 37.08 12.43
C LEU A 122 0.16 36.93 12.73
N ASN A 123 -0.68 37.92 12.42
CA ASN A 123 -2.11 37.80 12.72
C ASN A 123 -2.77 36.63 11.98
N SER A 124 -2.23 36.25 10.82
CA SER A 124 -2.65 35.07 10.06
C SER A 124 -2.31 33.73 10.71
N LEU A 125 -1.48 33.73 11.76
CA LEU A 125 -1.10 32.53 12.52
C LEU A 125 -1.89 32.40 13.85
N LYS A 126 -2.77 33.37 14.17
CA LYS A 126 -3.66 33.30 15.35
C LYS A 126 -4.76 32.26 15.17
N ASP A 127 -5.28 32.18 13.95
CA ASP A 127 -6.21 31.14 13.56
C ASP A 127 -5.42 29.87 13.24
N PRO A 128 -5.92 28.68 13.60
CA PRO A 128 -5.28 27.44 13.22
C PRO A 128 -5.12 27.34 11.70
N ILE A 129 -3.94 26.94 11.27
CA ILE A 129 -3.60 26.92 9.85
C ILE A 129 -4.09 25.61 9.30
N ILE A 130 -5.07 25.73 8.41
CA ILE A 130 -5.72 24.59 7.78
C ILE A 130 -5.05 24.36 6.44
N MET A 131 -4.38 23.23 6.33
CA MET A 131 -3.84 22.74 5.07
C MET A 131 -4.69 21.57 4.61
N GLU A 132 -5.46 21.79 3.55
CA GLU A 132 -6.14 20.73 2.84
C GLU A 132 -5.12 19.95 2.03
N HIS A 133 -4.94 18.68 2.38
CA HIS A 133 -4.10 17.75 1.67
C HIS A 133 -5.00 16.73 0.98
N GLY A 134 -4.88 16.65 -0.33
CA GLY A 134 -5.25 15.47 -1.11
C GLY A 134 -3.98 14.98 -1.79
N GLY A 135 -3.41 13.87 -1.31
CA GLY A 135 -2.17 13.33 -1.88
C GLY A 135 -2.28 13.01 -3.37
N THR A 136 -1.14 12.93 -4.06
CA THR A 136 -1.04 12.31 -5.39
C THR A 136 -1.67 10.91 -5.35
N GLY A 137 -2.76 10.72 -6.11
CA GLY A 137 -3.51 9.45 -6.10
C GLY A 137 -4.76 9.42 -5.20
N ASN A 138 -5.16 10.53 -4.57
CA ASN A 138 -6.42 10.65 -3.80
C ASN A 138 -7.57 11.32 -4.60
N THR A 139 -7.54 11.22 -5.93
CA THR A 139 -8.71 11.56 -6.74
C THR A 139 -9.77 10.50 -6.50
N ASN A 140 -10.98 10.89 -6.12
CA ASN A 140 -12.10 9.96 -6.05
C ASN A 140 -12.47 9.43 -7.45
N GLN A 141 -13.47 8.56 -7.49
CA GLN A 141 -14.05 7.96 -8.71
C GLN A 141 -14.56 8.97 -9.78
N HIS A 142 -14.61 10.27 -9.47
CA HIS A 142 -14.96 11.35 -10.39
C HIS A 142 -13.73 12.15 -10.87
N GLY A 143 -12.52 11.77 -10.47
CA GLY A 143 -11.29 12.48 -10.80
C GLY A 143 -11.10 13.78 -9.99
N THR A 144 -11.93 14.03 -8.96
CA THR A 144 -11.79 15.18 -8.07
C THR A 144 -11.05 14.81 -6.79
N LEU A 145 -10.27 15.72 -6.24
CA LEU A 145 -9.55 15.52 -4.98
C LEU A 145 -10.54 15.39 -3.82
N GLY A 146 -10.35 14.36 -2.97
CA GLY A 146 -11.08 14.21 -1.71
C GLY A 146 -12.38 13.40 -1.77
N TYR A 147 -12.95 13.14 -0.60
CA TYR A 147 -14.19 12.39 -0.41
C TYR A 147 -15.41 13.21 -0.89
N VAL A 148 -16.28 12.57 -1.65
CA VAL A 148 -17.60 13.11 -2.00
C VAL A 148 -18.66 12.22 -1.38
N GLN A 149 -19.59 12.84 -0.64
CA GLN A 149 -20.65 12.15 0.10
C GLN A 149 -21.69 11.50 -0.83
N GLU A 150 -21.81 11.99 -2.07
CA GLU A 150 -22.66 11.37 -3.08
C GLU A 150 -22.01 10.04 -3.55
N GLY A 151 -22.76 8.94 -3.44
CA GLY A 151 -22.37 7.66 -4.03
C GLY A 151 -22.12 7.76 -5.54
N ALA A 152 -21.50 6.75 -6.13
CA ALA A 152 -21.31 6.63 -7.58
C ALA A 152 -21.75 5.26 -8.11
N VAL A 153 -21.93 5.21 -9.42
CA VAL A 153 -22.09 3.94 -10.13
C VAL A 153 -20.74 3.56 -10.70
N VAL A 154 -20.11 2.55 -10.10
CA VAL A 154 -18.74 2.16 -10.44
C VAL A 154 -18.75 0.91 -11.32
N PRO A 155 -18.10 0.93 -12.50
CA PRO A 155 -18.04 -0.22 -13.38
C PRO A 155 -17.04 -1.27 -12.90
N GLY A 156 -17.33 -2.53 -13.23
CA GLY A 156 -16.44 -3.67 -13.02
C GLY A 156 -16.69 -4.76 -14.06
N SER A 157 -15.78 -5.72 -14.12
CA SER A 157 -15.97 -6.93 -14.92
C SER A 157 -15.32 -8.12 -14.25
N ALA A 158 -15.71 -9.32 -14.64
CA ALA A 158 -15.06 -10.56 -14.22
C ALA A 158 -14.61 -11.33 -15.46
N ASP A 159 -13.41 -11.90 -15.39
CA ASP A 159 -12.89 -12.73 -16.47
C ASP A 159 -13.52 -14.10 -16.48
N THR A 160 -13.50 -14.73 -17.66
CA THR A 160 -14.00 -16.10 -17.80
C THR A 160 -13.16 -17.05 -16.96
N THR A 161 -13.82 -17.84 -16.14
CA THR A 161 -13.17 -18.79 -15.23
C THR A 161 -13.52 -20.20 -15.61
N ILE A 162 -12.51 -21.07 -15.74
CA ILE A 162 -12.67 -22.52 -15.84
C ILE A 162 -11.81 -23.21 -14.79
N PHE A 163 -12.43 -24.04 -13.95
CA PHE A 163 -11.74 -24.78 -12.90
C PHE A 163 -12.11 -26.28 -12.96
N PRO A 164 -11.19 -27.17 -13.36
CA PRO A 164 -11.41 -28.61 -13.36
C PRO A 164 -11.21 -29.21 -11.96
N VAL A 165 -12.15 -30.05 -11.54
CA VAL A 165 -12.15 -30.66 -10.21
C VAL A 165 -12.32 -32.18 -10.32
N PRO A 166 -11.29 -32.99 -9.97
CA PRO A 166 -11.43 -34.43 -9.86
C PRO A 166 -12.18 -34.80 -8.59
N LYS A 167 -13.04 -35.82 -8.69
CA LYS A 167 -13.89 -36.31 -7.60
C LYS A 167 -13.93 -37.83 -7.65
N ILE A 168 -13.89 -38.46 -6.48
CA ILE A 168 -13.84 -39.91 -6.36
C ILE A 168 -14.86 -40.35 -5.31
N PHE A 169 -15.65 -41.36 -5.64
CA PHE A 169 -16.60 -41.98 -4.74
C PHE A 169 -16.43 -43.48 -4.76
N TYR A 170 -16.43 -44.11 -3.59
CA TYR A 170 -16.39 -45.55 -3.45
C TYR A 170 -17.43 -46.01 -2.44
N LYS A 171 -18.03 -47.15 -2.72
CA LYS A 171 -18.98 -47.85 -1.87
C LYS A 171 -18.70 -49.35 -1.92
N SER A 172 -18.71 -50.01 -0.78
CA SER A 172 -18.58 -51.46 -0.69
C SER A 172 -19.91 -52.18 -0.95
N LYS A 173 -19.83 -53.43 -1.39
CA LYS A 173 -20.94 -54.38 -1.21
C LYS A 173 -21.30 -54.54 0.27
N SER A 174 -22.49 -55.03 0.54
CA SER A 174 -22.97 -55.24 1.92
C SER A 174 -22.27 -56.44 2.56
N PHE A 175 -21.82 -56.27 3.80
CA PHE A 175 -21.10 -57.28 4.58
C PHE A 175 -21.71 -57.46 5.97
N LEU A 176 -21.31 -58.54 6.67
CA LEU A 176 -21.88 -58.94 7.98
C LEU A 176 -23.41 -59.06 7.94
N ASN A 177 -23.91 -59.71 6.89
CA ASN A 177 -25.35 -59.84 6.65
C ASN A 177 -25.97 -60.86 7.63
N ALA A 178 -26.75 -60.39 8.60
CA ALA A 178 -27.42 -61.23 9.60
C ALA A 178 -28.85 -60.72 9.89
N GLY A 179 -29.82 -61.63 10.01
CA GLY A 179 -31.21 -61.28 10.36
C GLY A 179 -31.94 -60.38 9.35
N GLY A 180 -31.38 -60.23 8.14
CA GLY A 180 -31.88 -59.32 7.12
C GLY A 180 -31.29 -57.91 7.20
N GLY A 181 -30.25 -57.67 8.00
CA GLY A 181 -29.49 -56.42 7.97
C GLY A 181 -28.03 -56.61 7.57
N GLY A 182 -27.40 -55.56 7.06
CA GLY A 182 -26.04 -55.55 6.53
C GLY A 182 -25.35 -54.20 6.68
N PHE A 183 -24.01 -54.22 6.65
CA PHE A 183 -23.17 -53.03 6.75
C PHE A 183 -22.52 -52.69 5.40
N ASN A 184 -22.29 -51.40 5.17
CA ASN A 184 -21.50 -50.91 4.03
C ASN A 184 -20.48 -49.88 4.52
N VAL A 185 -19.35 -49.82 3.82
CA VAL A 185 -18.36 -48.76 3.98
C VAL A 185 -18.19 -48.02 2.67
N GLY A 186 -17.91 -46.74 2.76
CA GLY A 186 -17.64 -45.90 1.59
C GLY A 186 -16.59 -44.85 1.88
N VAL A 187 -16.08 -44.24 0.84
CA VAL A 187 -15.22 -43.07 0.93
C VAL A 187 -15.50 -42.14 -0.23
N ALA A 188 -15.54 -40.85 0.05
CA ALA A 188 -15.66 -39.81 -0.96
C ALA A 188 -14.52 -38.81 -0.82
N PHE A 189 -13.97 -38.39 -1.96
CA PHE A 189 -13.04 -37.28 -2.09
C PHE A 189 -13.65 -36.26 -3.05
N THR A 190 -13.96 -35.07 -2.55
CA THR A 190 -14.65 -34.02 -3.31
C THR A 190 -13.97 -32.66 -3.10
N ALA A 191 -14.31 -31.68 -3.94
CA ALA A 191 -13.99 -30.28 -3.68
C ALA A 191 -15.31 -29.49 -3.60
N PRO A 192 -15.92 -29.38 -2.40
CA PRO A 192 -17.24 -28.78 -2.24
C PRO A 192 -17.25 -27.27 -2.48
N SER A 193 -16.08 -26.63 -2.44
CA SER A 193 -15.93 -25.21 -2.73
C SER A 193 -14.57 -24.95 -3.35
N GLY A 194 -14.55 -24.06 -4.33
CA GLY A 194 -13.36 -23.72 -5.10
C GLY A 194 -13.72 -22.63 -6.08
N LEU A 195 -13.22 -21.41 -5.85
CA LEU A 195 -13.39 -20.29 -6.76
C LEU A 195 -12.06 -19.56 -6.88
N ALA A 196 -11.56 -19.49 -8.11
CA ALA A 196 -10.48 -18.61 -8.50
C ALA A 196 -11.04 -17.72 -9.61
N MET A 197 -11.32 -16.46 -9.30
CA MET A 197 -11.89 -15.54 -10.29
C MET A 197 -11.16 -14.22 -10.24
N THR A 198 -10.78 -13.72 -11.42
CA THR A 198 -10.15 -12.41 -11.56
C THR A 198 -11.24 -11.38 -11.83
N TRP A 199 -11.39 -10.47 -10.87
CA TRP A 199 -12.27 -9.33 -10.97
C TRP A 199 -11.46 -8.09 -11.36
N ASN A 200 -12.04 -7.32 -12.28
CA ASN A 200 -11.44 -6.18 -12.93
C ASN A 200 -12.30 -4.93 -12.70
N GLY A 201 -11.67 -3.76 -12.88
CA GLY A 201 -12.30 -2.48 -12.58
C GLY A 201 -12.38 -2.20 -11.08
N GLU A 202 -12.72 -0.97 -10.75
CA GLU A 202 -12.73 -0.46 -9.38
C GLU A 202 -13.78 -1.17 -8.51
N ALA A 203 -14.96 -1.46 -9.07
CA ALA A 203 -15.99 -2.25 -8.38
C ALA A 203 -15.58 -3.71 -8.15
N GLY A 204 -14.58 -4.22 -8.89
CA GLY A 204 -14.03 -5.56 -8.75
C GLY A 204 -12.75 -5.62 -7.91
N ALA A 205 -12.17 -4.48 -7.53
CA ALA A 205 -10.83 -4.39 -6.92
C ALA A 205 -10.72 -5.20 -5.62
N PHE A 206 -11.82 -5.28 -4.86
CA PHE A 206 -11.92 -6.06 -3.63
C PHE A 206 -11.85 -7.58 -3.85
N LEU A 207 -12.28 -8.07 -5.00
CA LEU A 207 -12.24 -9.50 -5.33
C LEU A 207 -11.16 -9.82 -6.36
N LYS A 208 -10.29 -8.85 -6.66
CA LYS A 208 -9.20 -9.01 -7.61
C LYS A 208 -8.27 -10.13 -7.14
N ASP A 209 -8.01 -11.09 -8.03
CA ASP A 209 -7.11 -12.21 -7.82
C ASP A 209 -7.32 -12.95 -6.49
N VAL A 210 -8.56 -13.37 -6.25
CA VAL A 210 -8.93 -14.20 -5.10
C VAL A 210 -9.03 -15.66 -5.53
N MET A 211 -8.30 -16.52 -4.82
CA MET A 211 -8.41 -17.97 -4.92
C MET A 211 -8.78 -18.53 -3.57
N ILE A 212 -9.90 -19.24 -3.49
CA ILE A 212 -10.28 -20.04 -2.32
C ILE A 212 -10.54 -21.45 -2.83
N ALA A 213 -9.95 -22.44 -2.18
CA ALA A 213 -10.14 -23.85 -2.50
C ALA A 213 -10.35 -24.68 -1.24
N MET A 214 -11.23 -25.66 -1.34
CA MET A 214 -11.54 -26.59 -0.27
C MET A 214 -11.68 -28.00 -0.82
N VAL A 215 -11.00 -28.94 -0.17
CA VAL A 215 -11.13 -30.38 -0.44
C VAL A 215 -11.71 -31.09 0.76
N GLU A 216 -12.55 -32.09 0.53
CA GLU A 216 -13.23 -32.86 1.56
C GLU A 216 -12.97 -34.36 1.36
N LEU A 217 -12.49 -35.02 2.42
CA LEU A 217 -12.43 -36.47 2.55
C LEU A 217 -13.54 -36.92 3.51
N SER A 218 -14.41 -37.80 3.04
CA SER A 218 -15.61 -38.25 3.75
C SER A 218 -15.66 -39.79 3.77
N PRO A 219 -15.01 -40.47 4.73
CA PRO A 219 -15.25 -41.89 4.98
C PRO A 219 -16.66 -42.08 5.55
N ALA A 220 -17.35 -43.16 5.16
CA ALA A 220 -18.73 -43.41 5.54
C ALA A 220 -18.93 -44.86 5.99
N ILE A 221 -19.82 -45.06 6.95
CA ILE A 221 -20.33 -46.38 7.32
C ILE A 221 -21.85 -46.31 7.42
N SER A 222 -22.52 -47.39 7.01
CA SER A 222 -23.97 -47.52 7.14
C SER A 222 -24.38 -48.89 7.61
N TYR A 223 -25.56 -48.94 8.21
CA TYR A 223 -26.29 -50.16 8.50
C TYR A 223 -27.67 -50.08 7.87
N GLN A 224 -28.08 -51.13 7.19
CA GLN A 224 -29.37 -51.25 6.54
C GLN A 224 -30.08 -52.50 7.06
N PHE A 225 -31.40 -52.40 7.27
CA PHE A 225 -32.27 -53.51 7.64
C PHE A 225 -33.39 -53.70 6.62
N ARG A 226 -33.39 -54.88 5.98
CA ARG A 226 -34.42 -55.44 5.07
C ARG A 226 -34.80 -54.55 3.88
N GLU A 227 -33.91 -53.69 3.41
CA GLU A 227 -34.24 -52.60 2.47
C GLU A 227 -35.44 -51.73 2.91
N ILE A 228 -35.74 -51.67 4.21
CA ILE A 228 -36.83 -50.84 4.76
C ILE A 228 -36.23 -49.63 5.46
N ILE A 229 -35.21 -49.82 6.30
CA ILE A 229 -34.60 -48.76 7.08
C ILE A 229 -33.09 -48.80 6.87
N GLY A 230 -32.46 -47.65 6.69
CA GLY A 230 -31.01 -47.52 6.80
C GLY A 230 -30.63 -46.30 7.60
N ILE A 231 -29.49 -46.43 8.26
CA ILE A 231 -28.84 -45.36 9.01
C ILE A 231 -27.38 -45.30 8.57
N GLY A 232 -26.82 -44.11 8.49
CA GLY A 232 -25.42 -43.95 8.10
C GLY A 232 -24.80 -42.71 8.71
N ILE A 233 -23.50 -42.79 8.92
CA ILE A 233 -22.70 -41.69 9.43
C ILE A 233 -21.40 -41.58 8.63
N SER A 234 -20.96 -40.35 8.39
CA SER A 234 -19.73 -40.06 7.70
C SER A 234 -19.02 -38.88 8.38
N PRO A 235 -17.84 -39.11 8.99
CA PRO A 235 -16.95 -38.02 9.35
C PRO A 235 -16.57 -37.22 8.10
N ARG A 236 -16.51 -35.90 8.23
CA ARG A 236 -16.09 -34.98 7.17
C ARG A 236 -14.77 -34.34 7.59
N ILE A 237 -13.73 -34.54 6.79
CA ILE A 237 -12.40 -33.95 7.00
C ILE A 237 -12.17 -32.97 5.87
N LEU A 238 -12.09 -31.68 6.18
CA LEU A 238 -12.01 -30.62 5.19
C LEU A 238 -10.68 -29.88 5.32
N TYR A 239 -9.97 -29.74 4.21
CA TYR A 239 -8.79 -28.89 4.13
C TYR A 239 -9.11 -27.68 3.27
N GLY A 240 -9.01 -26.50 3.87
CA GLY A 240 -9.22 -25.23 3.19
C GLY A 240 -7.90 -24.52 2.93
N MET A 241 -7.83 -23.81 1.80
CA MET A 241 -6.76 -22.87 1.50
C MET A 241 -7.30 -21.64 0.78
N GLY A 242 -6.69 -20.49 1.04
CA GLY A 242 -7.04 -19.23 0.39
C GLY A 242 -5.81 -18.36 0.13
N ASN A 243 -5.81 -17.68 -1.00
CA ASN A 243 -4.85 -16.64 -1.38
C ASN A 243 -5.65 -15.43 -1.89
N PHE A 244 -5.29 -14.25 -1.39
CA PHE A 244 -5.94 -12.99 -1.74
C PHE A 244 -4.86 -11.99 -2.14
N ASN A 245 -5.02 -11.38 -3.31
CA ASN A 245 -4.17 -10.30 -3.79
C ASN A 245 -5.06 -9.18 -4.34
N ASN A 246 -5.75 -8.50 -3.43
CA ASN A 246 -6.84 -7.59 -3.72
C ASN A 246 -6.59 -6.20 -3.13
N THR A 247 -7.38 -5.23 -3.58
CA THR A 247 -7.38 -3.87 -3.05
C THR A 247 -8.66 -3.66 -2.25
N VAL A 248 -8.54 -3.22 -1.02
CA VAL A 248 -9.66 -2.87 -0.14
C VAL A 248 -9.66 -1.37 0.06
N TYR A 249 -10.83 -0.75 0.05
CA TYR A 249 -11.00 0.64 0.43
C TYR A 249 -11.53 0.71 1.84
N VAL A 250 -10.73 1.23 2.76
CA VAL A 250 -11.02 1.22 4.20
C VAL A 250 -11.44 2.63 4.63
N PRO A 251 -12.66 2.81 5.14
CA PRO A 251 -13.06 4.09 5.70
C PRO A 251 -12.21 4.45 6.92
N LEU A 252 -11.67 5.67 6.92
CA LEU A 252 -10.96 6.30 8.02
C LEU A 252 -11.76 7.50 8.51
N ASN A 253 -12.06 7.53 9.81
CA ASN A 253 -12.67 8.68 10.45
C ASN A 253 -12.03 8.93 11.81
N GLY A 254 -11.23 9.97 11.91
CA GLY A 254 -10.69 10.43 13.18
C GLY A 254 -9.64 11.52 13.02
N ASN A 255 -9.03 11.89 14.14
CA ASN A 255 -7.99 12.91 14.18
C ASN A 255 -6.71 12.28 14.72
N VAL A 256 -5.61 12.51 14.02
CA VAL A 256 -4.27 12.11 14.43
C VAL A 256 -3.61 13.35 15.01
N LEU A 257 -3.42 13.35 16.32
CA LEU A 257 -2.70 14.41 17.02
C LEU A 257 -1.21 14.07 17.04
N THR A 258 -0.40 14.95 16.48
CA THR A 258 1.06 14.87 16.52
C THR A 258 1.60 16.11 17.21
N ASN A 259 2.65 15.93 18.01
CA ASN A 259 3.33 17.01 18.70
C ASN A 259 4.74 17.15 18.11
N LEU A 260 5.15 18.38 17.85
CA LEU A 260 6.44 18.72 17.24
C LEU A 260 7.68 18.24 17.99
N GLN A 261 7.58 17.90 19.28
CA GLN A 261 8.73 17.37 20.03
C GLN A 261 9.31 16.06 19.45
N GLY A 262 8.55 15.35 18.60
CA GLY A 262 9.00 14.14 17.91
C GLY A 262 9.73 14.35 16.59
N TYR A 263 9.86 15.58 16.09
CA TYR A 263 10.51 15.89 14.82
C TYR A 263 11.90 16.44 15.02
N ASP A 264 12.87 16.00 14.21
CA ASP A 264 14.19 16.64 14.13
C ASP A 264 14.11 17.99 13.40
N GLU A 265 13.27 18.11 12.35
CA GLU A 265 12.97 19.35 11.59
C GLU A 265 11.49 19.38 11.17
N ILE A 266 10.89 20.57 11.01
CA ILE A 266 9.51 20.73 10.50
C ILE A 266 9.53 20.67 8.96
N PRO A 267 8.75 19.78 8.32
CA PRO A 267 8.66 19.72 6.86
C PRO A 267 8.24 21.06 6.23
N GLU A 268 8.90 21.47 5.15
CA GLU A 268 8.72 22.80 4.54
C GLU A 268 7.31 23.04 3.99
N ASP A 269 6.66 21.98 3.52
CA ASP A 269 5.26 21.96 3.08
C ASP A 269 4.29 22.26 4.22
N MET A 270 4.72 22.10 5.47
CA MET A 270 3.94 22.41 6.66
C MET A 270 4.23 23.79 7.24
N ILE A 271 5.22 24.53 6.70
CA ILE A 271 5.60 25.86 7.20
C ILE A 271 4.72 26.92 6.52
N PRO A 272 3.89 27.66 7.26
CA PRO A 272 3.04 28.72 6.71
C PRO A 272 3.86 29.89 6.17
N ALA A 273 3.35 30.60 5.16
CA ALA A 273 4.02 31.75 4.55
C ALA A 273 4.44 32.83 5.57
N ALA A 274 3.59 33.13 6.56
CA ALA A 274 3.93 34.12 7.60
C ALA A 274 5.06 33.62 8.54
N MET A 275 5.20 32.32 8.73
CA MET A 275 6.32 31.73 9.47
C MET A 275 7.59 31.73 8.61
N GLN A 276 7.50 31.48 7.30
CA GLN A 276 8.64 31.62 6.38
C GLN A 276 9.18 33.05 6.34
N GLU A 277 8.28 34.04 6.30
CA GLU A 277 8.64 35.47 6.40
C GLU A 277 9.28 35.81 7.75
N LEU A 278 8.81 35.19 8.84
CA LEU A 278 9.44 35.35 10.16
C LEU A 278 10.85 34.73 10.20
N ILE A 279 11.03 33.52 9.66
CA ILE A 279 12.34 32.86 9.53
C ILE A 279 13.29 33.75 8.73
N TYR A 280 12.83 34.27 7.59
CA TYR A 280 13.61 35.16 6.76
C TYR A 280 13.96 36.47 7.49
N ALA A 281 12.97 37.16 8.07
CA ALA A 281 13.16 38.44 8.73
C ALA A 281 14.10 38.31 9.93
N VAL A 282 13.95 37.28 10.77
CA VAL A 282 14.82 37.06 11.93
C VAL A 282 16.26 36.74 11.50
N ASN A 283 16.43 35.96 10.42
CA ASN A 283 17.75 35.63 9.93
C ASN A 283 18.45 36.79 9.21
N THR A 284 17.72 37.72 8.59
CA THR A 284 18.30 38.79 7.76
C THR A 284 18.28 40.19 8.37
N THR A 285 17.51 40.42 9.45
CA THR A 285 17.40 41.75 10.07
C THR A 285 18.68 42.16 10.78
N THR A 286 19.14 43.37 10.48
CA THR A 286 20.32 43.98 11.11
C THR A 286 19.88 44.92 12.23
N GLY A 287 20.33 44.67 13.46
CA GLY A 287 20.38 45.69 14.51
C GLY A 287 19.09 46.10 15.25
N LEU A 288 17.97 45.37 15.20
CA LEU A 288 16.72 45.80 15.88
C LEU A 288 16.00 44.79 16.79
N ALA A 289 16.59 43.63 17.10
CA ALA A 289 16.02 42.67 18.06
C ALA A 289 16.71 42.71 19.45
N GLY A 290 17.18 43.90 19.87
CA GLY A 290 17.68 44.18 21.22
C GLY A 290 16.59 44.55 22.23
N PHE A 291 15.31 44.39 21.90
CA PHE A 291 14.17 44.70 22.77
C PHE A 291 13.33 43.44 22.97
N ALA A 292 13.66 42.67 24.02
CA ALA A 292 12.83 41.67 24.72
C ALA A 292 13.66 40.66 25.55
N GLY A 293 14.99 40.83 25.68
CA GLY A 293 15.82 39.92 26.49
C GLY A 293 16.09 38.55 25.86
N LEU A 294 15.62 38.31 24.63
CA LEU A 294 16.01 37.19 23.79
C LEU A 294 17.12 37.68 22.86
N PHE A 295 18.37 37.32 23.14
CA PHE A 295 19.52 37.63 22.28
C PHE A 295 19.49 36.78 20.99
N VAL A 296 18.47 36.95 20.15
CA VAL A 296 18.48 36.48 18.77
C VAL A 296 19.05 37.62 17.92
N GLY A 297 20.34 37.92 18.13
CA GLY A 297 21.07 38.85 17.27
C GLY A 297 21.00 38.34 15.83
N GLY A 298 20.82 39.25 14.86
CA GLY A 298 20.54 38.99 13.44
C GLY A 298 21.05 37.62 13.00
N GLY A 299 20.12 36.75 12.61
CA GLY A 299 20.39 35.32 12.51
C GLY A 299 21.49 34.98 11.53
N ALA A 300 21.85 33.71 11.47
CA ALA A 300 23.10 33.23 10.90
C ALA A 300 23.52 33.87 9.55
N HIS A 301 22.58 34.27 8.70
CA HIS A 301 22.85 35.06 7.49
C HIS A 301 23.58 36.39 7.75
N TYR A 302 23.15 37.19 8.73
CA TYR A 302 23.83 38.44 9.07
C TYR A 302 25.23 38.17 9.63
N ASN A 303 25.38 37.15 10.48
CA ASN A 303 26.70 36.73 10.94
C ASN A 303 27.59 36.30 9.75
N ASN A 304 27.04 35.57 8.78
CA ASN A 304 27.73 35.21 7.54
C ASN A 304 28.13 36.46 6.74
N THR A 305 27.24 37.45 6.65
CA THR A 305 27.48 38.73 5.96
C THR A 305 28.57 39.56 6.64
N LEU A 306 28.47 39.75 7.96
CA LEU A 306 29.48 40.44 8.76
C LEU A 306 30.83 39.73 8.67
N ARG A 307 30.84 38.40 8.75
CA ARG A 307 32.04 37.56 8.62
C ARG A 307 32.74 37.77 7.28
N TYR A 308 31.98 37.92 6.20
CA TYR A 308 32.54 38.25 4.88
C TYR A 308 32.96 39.73 4.75
N GLN A 309 32.30 40.64 5.48
CA GLN A 309 32.57 42.09 5.43
C GLN A 309 33.65 42.57 6.41
N MET A 310 34.22 41.71 7.27
CA MET A 310 35.32 42.11 8.16
C MET A 310 36.53 42.57 7.33
N PRO A 311 36.96 43.84 7.43
CA PRO A 311 37.90 44.42 6.49
C PRO A 311 39.33 44.06 6.86
N THR A 312 39.86 43.00 6.25
CA THR A 312 41.31 42.79 6.17
C THR A 312 41.70 42.54 4.71
N LEU A 313 42.79 43.18 4.25
CA LEU A 313 43.35 43.00 2.90
C LEU A 313 43.69 41.53 2.56
N PHE A 314 43.73 40.68 3.58
CA PHE A 314 43.82 39.23 3.53
C PHE A 314 42.71 38.66 4.42
N SER A 315 41.75 37.91 3.87
CA SER A 315 40.86 37.05 4.66
C SER A 315 41.53 35.67 4.75
N PRO A 316 42.06 35.27 5.93
CA PRO A 316 42.53 33.91 6.17
C PRO A 316 41.51 32.85 5.76
N GLU A 317 40.23 33.16 5.87
CA GLU A 317 39.12 32.26 5.57
C GLU A 317 38.95 32.05 4.06
N ALA A 318 39.14 33.09 3.26
CA ALA A 318 39.15 32.98 1.79
C ALA A 318 40.30 32.06 1.29
N TRP A 319 41.40 31.98 2.03
CA TRP A 319 42.52 31.06 1.77
C TRP A 319 42.12 29.58 1.88
N PHE A 320 41.19 29.27 2.78
CA PHE A 320 40.60 27.93 2.92
C PHE A 320 39.45 27.68 1.95
N GLY A 321 39.21 28.59 1.00
CA GLY A 321 38.21 28.42 -0.05
C GLY A 321 36.82 28.95 0.30
N MET A 322 36.72 29.90 1.23
CA MET A 322 35.44 30.54 1.57
C MET A 322 34.98 31.50 0.44
N PRO A 323 33.86 31.23 -0.25
CA PRO A 323 33.31 32.09 -1.29
C PRO A 323 32.54 33.28 -0.69
N SER A 324 32.11 34.24 -1.51
CA SER A 324 31.20 35.31 -1.05
C SER A 324 29.86 34.77 -0.55
N VAL A 325 29.19 35.52 0.32
CA VAL A 325 27.88 35.12 0.87
C VAL A 325 26.84 34.94 -0.22
N ASP A 326 26.89 35.71 -1.31
CA ASP A 326 26.00 35.55 -2.47
C ASP A 326 26.08 34.15 -3.10
N TYR A 327 27.20 33.44 -2.95
CA TYR A 327 27.37 32.07 -3.44
C TYR A 327 26.53 31.04 -2.68
N LEU A 328 26.10 31.39 -1.46
CA LEU A 328 25.24 30.53 -0.63
C LEU A 328 23.78 30.50 -1.14
N GLY A 329 23.42 31.42 -2.04
CA GLY A 329 22.10 31.49 -2.64
C GLY A 329 21.15 32.44 -1.89
N ASP A 330 19.87 32.37 -2.24
CA ASP A 330 18.83 33.25 -1.67
C ASP A 330 18.44 32.79 -0.25
N PRO A 331 18.60 33.64 0.78
CA PRO A 331 18.21 33.31 2.15
C PRO A 331 16.71 33.13 2.36
N HIS A 332 15.84 33.48 1.41
CA HIS A 332 14.42 33.11 1.47
C HIS A 332 14.20 31.59 1.27
N ASN A 333 15.15 30.89 0.64
CA ASN A 333 15.11 29.45 0.47
C ASN A 333 16.08 28.77 1.47
N VAL A 334 15.60 28.58 2.69
CA VAL A 334 16.40 28.12 3.84
C VAL A 334 17.10 26.78 3.57
N LYS A 335 16.41 25.81 2.98
CA LYS A 335 16.99 24.49 2.66
C LYS A 335 18.08 24.56 1.60
N ALA A 336 17.85 25.26 0.49
CA ALA A 336 18.88 25.43 -0.54
C ALA A 336 20.10 26.17 0.01
N TYR A 337 19.86 27.22 0.82
CA TYR A 337 20.92 27.98 1.48
C TYR A 337 21.72 27.12 2.46
N ASN A 338 21.06 26.41 3.38
CA ASN A 338 21.73 25.57 4.38
C ASN A 338 22.46 24.37 3.77
N ALA A 339 21.90 23.75 2.71
CA ALA A 339 22.60 22.71 1.95
C ALA A 339 23.89 23.26 1.32
N LYS A 340 23.83 24.49 0.78
CA LYS A 340 25.00 25.16 0.21
C LYS A 340 26.03 25.54 1.26
N VAL A 341 25.59 26.00 2.44
CA VAL A 341 26.45 26.23 3.60
C VAL A 341 27.18 24.94 4.00
N ALA A 342 26.48 23.82 4.09
CA ALA A 342 27.08 22.53 4.42
C ALA A 342 28.14 22.09 3.39
N GLU A 343 27.84 22.23 2.09
CA GLU A 343 28.77 21.94 0.99
C GLU A 343 30.04 22.80 1.08
N VAL A 344 29.88 24.11 1.28
CA VAL A 344 31.00 25.06 1.41
C VAL A 344 31.82 24.76 2.65
N ASN A 345 31.18 24.49 3.78
CA ASN A 345 31.88 24.17 5.03
C ASN A 345 32.67 22.86 4.92
N ALA A 346 32.11 21.83 4.27
CA ALA A 346 32.83 20.59 4.00
C ALA A 346 34.08 20.85 3.12
N THR A 347 33.95 21.72 2.12
CA THR A 347 35.08 22.13 1.26
C THR A 347 36.15 22.88 2.05
N ILE A 348 35.76 23.80 2.93
CA ILE A 348 36.69 24.53 3.81
C ILE A 348 37.45 23.55 4.72
N LYS A 349 36.75 22.58 5.34
CA LYS A 349 37.38 21.57 6.20
C LYS A 349 38.32 20.64 5.43
N ALA A 350 37.96 20.27 4.20
CA ALA A 350 38.82 19.48 3.32
C ALA A 350 40.10 20.24 2.92
N ASN A 351 39.97 21.52 2.54
CA ASN A 351 41.10 22.38 2.22
C ASN A 351 41.99 22.60 3.45
N TRP A 352 41.42 22.85 4.62
CA TRP A 352 42.16 22.97 5.87
C TRP A 352 42.99 21.72 6.16
N SER A 353 42.38 20.54 6.08
CA SER A 353 43.06 19.26 6.30
C SER A 353 44.18 19.04 5.27
N HIS A 354 43.96 19.44 4.02
CA HIS A 354 44.99 19.41 2.99
C HIS A 354 46.17 20.31 3.34
N TYR A 355 45.94 21.58 3.70
CA TYR A 355 47.01 22.51 4.07
C TYR A 355 47.74 22.08 5.34
N GLN A 356 47.06 21.54 6.35
CA GLN A 356 47.70 20.97 7.53
C GLN A 356 48.63 19.81 7.17
N ASN A 357 48.19 18.91 6.29
CA ASN A 357 49.00 17.78 5.83
C ASN A 357 50.23 18.24 5.01
N GLU A 358 50.05 19.23 4.13
CA GLU A 358 51.18 19.83 3.40
C GLU A 358 52.15 20.56 4.33
N TRP A 359 51.65 21.12 5.44
CA TRP A 359 52.45 21.69 6.53
C TRP A 359 53.29 20.62 7.25
N GLU A 360 52.65 19.53 7.67
CA GLU A 360 53.31 18.41 8.35
C GLU A 360 54.36 17.71 7.47
N LYS A 361 54.14 17.67 6.16
CA LYS A 361 55.09 17.15 5.16
C LYS A 361 56.24 18.11 4.83
N GLY A 362 56.21 19.35 5.35
CA GLY A 362 57.23 20.37 5.10
C GLY A 362 57.15 21.03 3.71
N ASN A 363 56.04 20.85 2.99
CA ASN A 363 55.80 21.51 1.70
C ASN A 363 55.29 22.96 1.86
N LEU A 364 54.79 23.29 3.06
CA LEU A 364 54.45 24.64 3.50
C LEU A 364 55.32 24.99 4.71
N ASP A 365 55.91 26.19 4.71
CA ASP A 365 56.86 26.64 5.74
C ASP A 365 56.56 28.08 6.16
N TRP A 366 56.62 28.36 7.47
CA TRP A 366 56.49 29.71 8.02
C TRP A 366 57.86 30.34 8.04
N ARG A 367 58.05 31.40 7.29
CA ARG A 367 59.23 32.26 7.45
C ARG A 367 58.80 33.59 8.01
N TYR A 368 58.98 33.72 9.33
CA TYR A 368 59.12 35.04 9.91
C TYR A 368 60.38 35.66 9.29
N ASN A 369 60.28 36.87 8.74
CA ASN A 369 61.45 37.56 8.17
C ASN A 369 62.20 38.29 9.28
N ASP A 370 62.95 37.56 10.09
CA ASP A 370 63.93 38.13 11.00
C ASP A 370 65.26 38.37 10.27
N LYS A 371 65.21 39.38 9.38
CA LYS A 371 66.21 40.43 9.11
C LYS A 371 66.45 40.62 7.61
N THR A 372 66.37 41.83 7.06
CA THR A 372 67.56 42.70 7.04
C THR A 372 68.86 41.88 7.08
N CYS A 373 69.15 41.09 6.04
CA CYS A 373 70.20 40.05 6.06
C CYS A 373 71.64 40.61 6.07
N VAL A 374 72.00 41.25 7.19
CA VAL A 374 73.29 41.11 7.89
C VAL A 374 73.09 40.25 9.16
N SER A 375 72.00 39.48 9.25
CA SER A 375 71.95 38.25 10.06
C SER A 375 70.77 37.37 9.63
N GLN A 376 71.07 36.26 8.94
CA GLN A 376 70.27 35.02 8.79
C GLN A 376 68.83 35.06 8.22
N THR A 377 68.58 34.10 7.31
CA THR A 377 67.29 33.58 6.79
C THR A 377 66.58 34.27 5.62
N ALA A 378 67.26 34.33 4.47
CA ALA A 378 66.58 34.10 3.19
C ALA A 378 66.55 32.59 2.90
N ILE A 379 65.38 32.03 2.58
CA ILE A 379 65.31 30.86 1.68
C ILE A 379 64.42 31.24 0.51
N CYS A 380 65.05 31.12 -0.66
CA CYS A 380 64.44 31.09 -1.98
C CYS A 380 63.62 29.80 -2.12
N LEU A 381 62.40 29.88 -2.65
CA LEU A 381 61.73 28.70 -3.18
C LEU A 381 62.22 28.38 -4.60
N PRO A 382 62.22 27.10 -5.02
CA PRO A 382 62.70 26.68 -6.32
C PRO A 382 61.83 27.28 -7.43
N THR A 383 62.49 27.85 -8.43
CA THR A 383 61.91 28.31 -9.68
C THR A 383 61.29 27.15 -10.45
N GLY A 384 59.98 26.94 -10.28
CA GLY A 384 59.14 26.10 -11.14
C GLY A 384 58.16 26.89 -12.03
N PHE A 385 58.06 28.21 -11.86
CA PHE A 385 57.19 29.06 -12.68
C PHE A 385 58.02 30.12 -13.42
N ASN A 386 57.78 30.21 -14.73
CA ASN A 386 58.57 30.79 -15.81
C ASN A 386 59.17 32.21 -15.60
N PRO A 387 60.27 32.57 -16.31
CA PRO A 387 60.94 33.87 -16.21
C PRO A 387 60.16 34.93 -17.00
N VAL A 388 59.79 36.04 -16.35
CA VAL A 388 59.39 37.25 -17.08
C VAL A 388 60.67 38.05 -17.38
N PRO A 389 61.01 38.34 -18.64
CA PRO A 389 62.18 39.14 -18.97
C PRO A 389 62.00 40.57 -18.46
N ASN A 390 63.09 41.14 -17.94
CA ASN A 390 63.17 42.51 -17.45
C ASN A 390 63.13 43.49 -18.65
N GLN A 391 61.97 43.71 -19.27
CA GLN A 391 61.80 44.71 -20.33
C GLN A 391 61.07 45.96 -19.81
N SER A 392 61.65 47.12 -20.09
CA SER A 392 61.13 48.43 -19.74
C SER A 392 60.28 48.98 -20.88
N TYR A 393 59.06 49.47 -20.60
CA TYR A 393 58.26 50.24 -21.55
C TYR A 393 58.05 51.66 -21.04
N THR A 394 58.27 52.65 -21.89
CA THR A 394 58.05 54.06 -21.58
C THR A 394 56.83 54.55 -22.36
N THR A 395 55.87 55.18 -21.69
CA THR A 395 54.72 55.83 -22.33
C THR A 395 54.72 57.32 -21.95
N LYS A 396 54.46 58.20 -22.93
CA LYS A 396 54.27 59.64 -22.71
C LYS A 396 52.78 59.94 -22.69
N ILE A 397 52.31 60.61 -21.64
CA ILE A 397 50.94 61.13 -21.53
C ILE A 397 50.93 62.58 -22.06
N PRO A 398 50.05 62.96 -23.01
CA PRO A 398 49.95 64.34 -23.48
C PRO A 398 48.87 65.12 -22.70
N ASN A 399 49.28 66.13 -21.93
CA ASN A 399 48.84 67.53 -22.02
C ASN A 399 48.96 68.28 -20.68
N GLY A 400 49.47 69.52 -20.76
CA GLY A 400 49.19 70.58 -19.79
C GLY A 400 50.38 71.00 -18.96
N GLU A 401 50.92 72.17 -19.28
CA GLU A 401 52.03 72.85 -18.63
C GLU A 401 51.76 73.12 -17.14
N HIS A 402 52.57 72.51 -16.26
CA HIS A 402 53.29 73.11 -15.14
C HIS A 402 53.84 71.98 -14.25
N SER A 403 55.16 71.95 -14.09
CA SER A 403 55.97 70.96 -13.35
C SER A 403 55.93 69.50 -13.87
N SER A 404 57.08 69.04 -14.37
CA SER A 404 57.34 67.64 -14.69
C SER A 404 57.21 66.75 -13.45
N TYR A 405 56.07 66.08 -13.26
CA TYR A 405 56.00 64.91 -12.39
C TYR A 405 56.53 63.70 -13.16
N GLN A 406 57.72 63.24 -12.78
CA GLN A 406 58.19 61.89 -13.14
C GLN A 406 57.35 60.89 -12.33
N ALA A 407 56.46 60.15 -12.99
CA ALA A 407 55.63 59.13 -12.35
C ALA A 407 56.46 57.86 -12.04
N TYR A 408 56.12 57.20 -10.93
CA TYR A 408 56.79 55.99 -10.45
C TYR A 408 56.61 54.79 -11.38
N LYS A 409 57.64 53.93 -11.45
CA LYS A 409 57.70 52.66 -12.18
C LYS A 409 56.61 51.67 -11.69
N PHE A 410 55.99 50.94 -12.62
CA PHE A 410 54.77 50.11 -12.51
C PHE A 410 54.69 48.99 -11.45
N VAL A 411 55.63 48.89 -10.50
CA VAL A 411 55.50 48.05 -9.30
C VAL A 411 54.95 48.85 -8.12
N ASN A 412 55.13 50.18 -8.13
CA ASN A 412 54.79 51.04 -7.01
C ASN A 412 53.29 51.33 -6.87
N GLY A 413 52.53 51.33 -7.97
CA GLY A 413 51.09 51.61 -7.94
C GLY A 413 50.33 50.56 -7.12
N VAL A 414 50.51 49.28 -7.44
CA VAL A 414 49.81 48.16 -6.78
C VAL A 414 50.17 48.09 -5.29
N ASN A 415 51.46 48.16 -4.95
CA ASN A 415 51.89 48.13 -3.54
C ASN A 415 51.42 49.37 -2.75
N TYR A 416 51.36 50.55 -3.37
CA TYR A 416 50.83 51.77 -2.75
C TYR A 416 49.31 51.72 -2.56
N CYS A 417 48.55 51.16 -3.52
CA CYS A 417 47.11 50.92 -3.38
C CYS A 417 46.80 49.88 -2.29
N ILE A 418 47.67 48.86 -2.15
CA ILE A 418 47.59 47.80 -1.14
C ILE A 418 47.88 48.34 0.27
N GLN A 419 48.86 49.25 0.43
CA GLN A 419 49.20 49.82 1.75
C GLN A 419 48.19 50.85 2.28
N ASN A 420 47.56 51.65 1.41
CA ASN A 420 46.75 52.81 1.84
C ASN A 420 45.23 52.60 1.71
N GLY A 421 44.78 51.34 1.58
CA GLY A 421 43.36 50.98 1.62
C GLY A 421 42.50 51.86 0.72
N TYR A 422 42.67 51.75 -0.61
CA TYR A 422 41.90 52.47 -1.64
C TYR A 422 41.85 54.02 -1.56
N SER A 423 42.46 54.67 -0.57
CA SER A 423 41.99 56.00 -0.14
C SER A 423 42.68 57.22 -0.76
N THR A 424 43.75 57.11 -1.57
CA THR A 424 44.40 58.32 -2.08
C THR A 424 44.83 58.25 -3.55
N SER A 425 44.09 59.04 -4.35
CA SER A 425 44.46 59.76 -5.57
C SER A 425 44.19 59.11 -6.94
N TRP A 426 43.39 59.86 -7.72
CA TRP A 426 43.05 59.68 -9.14
C TRP A 426 44.26 59.54 -10.07
N GLY A 427 45.45 59.97 -9.65
CA GLY A 427 46.66 60.03 -10.48
C GLY A 427 47.48 58.72 -10.59
N TYR A 428 47.19 57.69 -9.80
CA TYR A 428 48.04 56.46 -9.73
C TYR A 428 47.34 55.14 -10.08
N GLY A 429 46.12 55.18 -10.63
CA GLY A 429 45.51 54.02 -11.32
C GLY A 429 44.92 52.90 -10.44
N CYS A 430 44.61 53.13 -9.16
CA CYS A 430 44.09 52.11 -8.22
C CYS A 430 42.67 51.58 -8.51
N GLN A 431 41.96 52.07 -9.54
CA GLN A 431 40.54 51.78 -9.76
C GLN A 431 40.23 50.37 -10.33
N HIS A 432 41.21 49.66 -10.91
CA HIS A 432 40.98 48.39 -11.61
C HIS A 432 41.77 47.20 -11.02
N LEU A 433 42.09 47.25 -9.72
CA LEU A 433 42.95 46.24 -9.08
C LEU A 433 42.32 44.83 -9.09
N GLY A 434 41.01 44.71 -8.90
CA GLY A 434 40.29 43.44 -8.96
C GLY A 434 40.35 42.80 -10.36
N ASP A 435 40.11 43.57 -11.42
CA ASP A 435 40.23 43.10 -12.80
C ASP A 435 41.67 42.71 -13.15
N THR A 436 42.65 43.44 -12.61
CA THR A 436 44.08 43.15 -12.81
C THR A 436 44.49 41.83 -12.15
N MET A 437 44.01 41.56 -10.92
CA MET A 437 44.22 40.28 -10.22
C MET A 437 43.56 39.10 -10.95
N ALA A 438 42.33 39.29 -11.45
CA ALA A 438 41.62 38.29 -12.23
C ALA A 438 42.30 37.96 -13.57
N LYS A 439 42.89 38.97 -14.23
CA LYS A 439 43.65 38.81 -15.49
C LYS A 439 45.00 38.11 -15.27
N ALA A 440 45.70 38.41 -14.16
CA ALA A 440 46.92 37.71 -13.75
C ALA A 440 46.68 36.21 -13.50
N LYS A 441 45.57 35.87 -12.81
CA LYS A 441 45.14 34.48 -12.58
C LYS A 441 44.87 33.71 -13.88
N ARG A 442 44.27 34.34 -14.90
CA ARG A 442 44.03 33.72 -16.22
C ARG A 442 45.30 33.52 -17.06
N LEU A 443 46.34 34.32 -16.81
CA LEU A 443 47.64 34.20 -17.49
C LEU A 443 48.61 33.24 -16.77
N GLY A 444 48.16 32.55 -15.72
CA GLY A 444 48.96 31.60 -14.94
C GLY A 444 49.96 32.28 -13.99
N ALA A 445 49.80 33.57 -13.71
CA ALA A 445 50.62 34.28 -12.73
C ALA A 445 50.03 34.13 -11.32
N TYR A 446 50.85 33.69 -10.37
CA TYR A 446 50.51 33.65 -8.95
C TYR A 446 51.03 34.92 -8.27
N VAL A 447 50.18 35.56 -7.47
CA VAL A 447 50.53 36.76 -6.70
C VAL A 447 51.29 36.32 -5.47
N ASN A 448 52.61 36.47 -5.51
CA ASN A 448 53.43 36.34 -4.33
C ASN A 448 53.26 37.60 -3.49
N CYS A 449 52.80 37.46 -2.25
CA CYS A 449 52.68 38.59 -1.31
C CYS A 449 54.04 39.02 -0.74
N TYR A 450 55.13 38.37 -1.16
CA TYR A 450 56.47 38.94 -1.18
C TYR A 450 56.65 39.63 -2.54
N THR A 451 56.79 40.95 -2.63
CA THR A 451 57.91 41.68 -2.06
C THR A 451 57.52 43.14 -1.80
N GLY A 452 57.44 43.53 -0.53
CA GLY A 452 57.51 44.93 -0.13
C GLY A 452 58.91 45.52 -0.31
N THR A 453 59.52 45.38 -1.49
CA THR A 453 60.82 45.99 -1.81
C THR A 453 60.60 47.29 -2.57
N PHE A 454 60.77 48.40 -1.86
CA PHE A 454 60.83 49.73 -2.44
C PHE A 454 62.24 50.01 -2.92
N TYR A 455 62.38 50.52 -4.14
CA TYR A 455 63.65 51.04 -4.65
C TYR A 455 63.50 52.54 -4.89
N ASP A 456 64.49 53.33 -4.47
CA ASP A 456 64.53 54.74 -4.83
C ASP A 456 64.89 54.93 -6.31
N PHE A 457 64.90 56.19 -6.77
CA PHE A 457 65.19 56.54 -8.16
C PHE A 457 66.61 56.18 -8.64
N ASN A 458 67.51 55.80 -7.72
CA ASN A 458 68.86 55.34 -8.01
C ASN A 458 68.97 53.80 -7.93
N GLY A 459 67.89 53.10 -7.63
CA GLY A 459 67.88 51.64 -7.49
C GLY A 459 68.35 51.13 -6.12
N ASN A 460 68.37 51.97 -5.09
CA ASN A 460 68.70 51.52 -3.73
C ASN A 460 67.46 51.01 -3.00
N LEU A 461 67.61 49.88 -2.32
CA LEU A 461 66.55 49.24 -1.54
C LEU A 461 66.20 50.05 -0.27
N GLN A 462 64.94 50.42 -0.10
CA GLN A 462 64.40 51.11 1.07
C GLN A 462 63.85 50.08 2.08
N THR A 463 64.48 49.98 3.25
CA THR A 463 64.24 48.93 4.25
C THR A 463 63.33 49.36 5.42
N SER A 464 62.86 50.60 5.43
CA SER A 464 62.15 51.21 6.57
C SER A 464 60.63 51.02 6.58
N ASN A 465 60.04 50.37 5.58
CA ASN A 465 58.57 50.22 5.49
C ASN A 465 58.13 48.81 5.02
N PRO A 466 58.23 47.79 5.89
CA PRO A 466 57.78 46.44 5.54
C PRO A 466 56.25 46.40 5.40
N GLY A 467 55.77 45.90 4.25
CA GLY A 467 54.35 45.64 4.05
C GLY A 467 53.86 44.48 4.93
N PRO A 468 52.63 44.53 5.47
CA PRO A 468 52.12 43.47 6.33
C PRO A 468 51.73 42.23 5.51
N CYS A 469 52.37 41.10 5.78
CA CYS A 469 51.80 39.77 5.51
C CYS A 469 51.37 39.19 6.87
N SER A 470 50.08 38.88 7.04
CA SER A 470 49.54 38.27 8.25
C SER A 470 49.48 36.74 8.11
N TYR A 471 49.64 36.05 9.24
CA TYR A 471 49.50 34.59 9.35
C TYR A 471 48.04 34.19 9.01
N PRO A 472 47.75 33.33 8.00
CA PRO A 472 46.44 32.68 7.88
C PRO A 472 46.12 31.78 9.09
N SER A 473 45.75 32.39 10.21
CA SER A 473 45.05 31.73 11.31
C SER A 473 43.58 32.01 11.04
N PRO A 474 42.70 31.00 11.07
CA PRO A 474 41.26 31.24 11.10
C PRO A 474 40.95 32.22 12.23
N THR A 475 40.13 33.21 11.95
CA THR A 475 39.62 34.14 12.97
C THR A 475 38.76 33.42 14.02
N GLU A 476 38.10 32.32 13.63
CA GLU A 476 37.39 31.42 14.53
C GLU A 476 37.60 29.96 14.14
N THR A 477 37.58 29.08 15.14
CA THR A 477 37.69 27.64 14.95
C THR A 477 36.52 26.88 15.56
N ASP A 478 36.25 25.71 15.00
CA ASP A 478 35.41 24.69 15.62
C ASP A 478 36.18 23.99 16.77
N ALA A 479 35.48 23.11 17.52
CA ALA A 479 36.07 22.40 18.66
C ALA A 479 37.23 21.45 18.27
N ASP A 480 37.28 21.03 17.01
CA ASP A 480 38.34 20.23 16.39
C ASP A 480 39.53 21.08 15.88
N GLY A 481 39.49 22.41 16.05
CA GLY A 481 40.53 23.33 15.61
C GLY A 481 40.47 23.70 14.12
N ALA A 482 39.49 23.20 13.36
CA ALA A 482 39.30 23.56 11.96
C ALA A 482 38.70 24.98 11.82
N PRO A 483 38.95 25.71 10.70
CA PRO A 483 38.32 26.99 10.44
C PRO A 483 36.81 26.85 10.52
N ARG A 484 36.17 27.66 11.37
CA ARG A 484 34.72 27.70 11.43
C ARG A 484 34.18 28.32 10.15
N GLY A 485 33.33 27.57 9.44
CA GLY A 485 32.71 27.99 8.20
C GLY A 485 31.50 28.93 8.40
N TYR A 486 30.62 28.96 7.41
CA TYR A 486 29.34 29.69 7.50
C TYR A 486 28.39 29.02 8.49
N LEU A 487 27.59 29.81 9.20
CA LEU A 487 26.55 29.31 10.07
C LEU A 487 25.29 28.99 9.24
N PRO A 488 24.63 27.84 9.47
CA PRO A 488 23.32 27.57 8.87
C PRO A 488 22.27 28.50 9.48
N LEU A 489 21.29 28.90 8.67
CA LEU A 489 20.09 29.62 9.10
C LEU A 489 19.28 28.79 10.09
N MET A 490 18.61 29.46 11.01
CA MET A 490 17.67 28.80 11.93
C MET A 490 16.56 28.13 11.14
N ASP A 491 16.27 26.87 11.47
CA ASP A 491 15.08 26.18 10.98
C ASP A 491 13.81 26.63 11.73
N ALA A 492 12.65 26.18 11.24
CA ALA A 492 11.36 26.57 11.80
C ALA A 492 11.16 26.10 13.26
N LYS A 493 11.78 24.98 13.67
CA LYS A 493 11.70 24.46 15.04
C LYS A 493 12.57 25.31 15.97
N GLN A 494 13.82 25.57 15.58
CA GLN A 494 14.74 26.42 16.32
C GLN A 494 14.17 27.83 16.52
N LEU A 495 13.51 28.39 15.50
CA LEU A 495 12.85 29.68 15.62
C LEU A 495 11.65 29.62 16.59
N ALA A 496 10.81 28.58 16.48
CA ALA A 496 9.67 28.40 17.37
C ALA A 496 10.11 28.27 18.85
N GLU A 497 11.17 27.51 19.11
CA GLU A 497 11.78 27.37 20.44
C GLU A 497 12.36 28.70 20.94
N ALA A 498 13.11 29.42 20.08
CA ALA A 498 13.72 30.71 20.43
C ALA A 498 12.70 31.81 20.75
N PHE A 499 11.51 31.76 20.13
CA PHE A 499 10.42 32.70 20.38
C PHE A 499 9.46 32.22 21.49
N GLY A 500 9.72 31.07 22.11
CA GLY A 500 8.87 30.53 23.17
C GLY A 500 7.46 30.17 22.66
N MET A 501 7.33 29.82 21.38
CA MET A 501 6.08 29.42 20.72
C MET A 501 5.63 28.01 21.13
N GLY A 502 6.16 27.45 22.23
CA GLY A 502 5.74 26.20 22.84
C GLY A 502 5.70 25.00 21.89
N ASN A 503 4.92 23.99 22.27
CA ASN A 503 4.60 22.87 21.39
C ASN A 503 3.51 23.32 20.44
N MET A 504 3.78 23.39 19.13
CA MET A 504 2.70 23.56 18.15
C MET A 504 1.97 22.23 18.02
N ASP A 505 0.66 22.27 18.21
CA ASP A 505 -0.19 21.10 18.07
C ASP A 505 -0.53 20.93 16.60
N ILE A 506 -0.09 19.81 16.00
CA ILE A 506 -0.40 19.45 14.62
C ILE A 506 -1.46 18.35 14.67
N SER A 507 -2.70 18.71 14.36
CA SER A 507 -3.81 17.78 14.27
C SER A 507 -4.13 17.51 12.82
N THR A 508 -3.95 16.29 12.33
CA THR A 508 -4.45 15.89 11.01
C THR A 508 -5.77 15.15 11.15
N ALA A 509 -6.86 15.76 10.70
CA ALA A 509 -8.15 15.10 10.57
C ALA A 509 -8.19 14.28 9.27
N LEU A 510 -8.50 12.99 9.40
CA LEU A 510 -8.68 12.08 8.28
C LEU A 510 -10.17 11.79 8.11
N ARG A 511 -10.68 12.00 6.90
CA ARG A 511 -12.08 11.73 6.53
C ARG A 511 -12.15 11.09 5.15
N GLY A 512 -12.94 10.02 5.02
CA GLY A 512 -13.17 9.33 3.76
C GLY A 512 -12.59 7.92 3.75
N SER A 513 -12.21 7.40 2.58
CA SER A 513 -11.69 6.03 2.44
C SER A 513 -10.29 6.00 1.85
N THR A 514 -9.38 5.31 2.54
CA THR A 514 -8.01 5.05 2.09
C THR A 514 -7.95 3.79 1.24
N LYS A 515 -7.07 3.77 0.24
CA LYS A 515 -6.76 2.55 -0.52
C LYS A 515 -5.81 1.67 0.30
N VAL A 516 -6.07 0.37 0.34
CA VAL A 516 -5.20 -0.65 0.96
C VAL A 516 -4.98 -1.78 -0.03
N ASP A 517 -3.74 -1.94 -0.50
CA ASP A 517 -3.36 -3.11 -1.30
C ASP A 517 -2.92 -4.22 -0.34
N GLN A 518 -3.61 -5.36 -0.38
CA GLN A 518 -3.34 -6.47 0.55
C GLN A 518 -3.00 -7.76 -0.17
N LYS A 519 -2.03 -8.47 0.39
CA LYS A 519 -1.65 -9.84 0.04
C LYS A 519 -1.80 -10.70 1.27
N SER A 520 -2.66 -11.69 1.21
CA SER A 520 -2.83 -12.62 2.31
C SER A 520 -2.98 -14.06 1.85
N ASN A 521 -2.63 -14.97 2.74
CA ASN A 521 -2.86 -16.39 2.56
C ASN A 521 -3.34 -17.00 3.87
N GLY A 522 -3.92 -18.19 3.77
CA GLY A 522 -4.28 -18.96 4.95
C GLY A 522 -4.67 -20.38 4.59
N THR A 523 -4.39 -21.31 5.50
CA THR A 523 -4.83 -22.69 5.41
C THR A 523 -5.34 -23.18 6.75
N ASP A 524 -6.23 -24.18 6.72
CA ASP A 524 -6.70 -24.86 7.93
C ASP A 524 -7.27 -26.24 7.60
N LEU A 525 -7.27 -27.11 8.61
CA LEU A 525 -7.90 -28.42 8.59
C LEU A 525 -9.05 -28.43 9.60
N ALA A 526 -10.27 -28.61 9.12
CA ALA A 526 -11.48 -28.62 9.93
C ALA A 526 -12.24 -29.95 9.83
N PHE A 527 -13.08 -30.20 10.83
CA PHE A 527 -13.82 -31.44 10.97
C PHE A 527 -15.32 -31.20 11.14
N GLY A 528 -16.11 -32.12 10.62
CA GLY A 528 -17.56 -32.20 10.83
C GLY A 528 -18.05 -33.63 10.67
N TYR A 529 -19.36 -33.79 10.60
CA TYR A 529 -19.98 -35.08 10.32
C TYR A 529 -21.25 -34.91 9.49
N ARG A 530 -21.62 -35.99 8.82
CA ARG A 530 -22.87 -36.17 8.09
C ARG A 530 -23.58 -37.39 8.68
N ALA A 531 -24.85 -37.25 8.98
CA ALA A 531 -25.70 -38.33 9.45
C ALA A 531 -26.93 -38.46 8.55
N GLY A 532 -27.26 -39.68 8.16
CA GLY A 532 -28.39 -39.99 7.29
C GLY A 532 -29.31 -41.02 7.90
N VAL A 533 -30.60 -40.89 7.62
CA VAL A 533 -31.63 -41.89 7.88
C VAL A 533 -32.49 -42.02 6.63
N THR A 534 -32.76 -43.25 6.21
CA THR A 534 -33.66 -43.54 5.10
C THR A 534 -34.69 -44.57 5.51
N VAL A 535 -35.93 -44.34 5.08
CA VAL A 535 -37.03 -45.29 5.20
C VAL A 535 -37.65 -45.52 3.82
N ARG A 536 -37.79 -46.78 3.42
CA ARG A 536 -38.46 -47.23 2.20
C ARG A 536 -39.68 -48.06 2.58
N PRO A 537 -40.81 -47.43 2.93
CA PRO A 537 -41.99 -48.14 3.42
C PRO A 537 -42.66 -49.00 2.34
N LEU A 538 -42.51 -48.65 1.06
CA LEU A 538 -43.04 -49.39 -0.08
C LEU A 538 -41.90 -49.79 -1.00
N ASN A 539 -41.73 -51.09 -1.21
CA ASN A 539 -40.72 -51.64 -2.11
C ASN A 539 -41.29 -52.83 -2.89
N PHE A 540 -41.96 -52.54 -3.98
CA PHE A 540 -42.48 -53.52 -4.94
C PHE A 540 -41.63 -53.50 -6.21
N LYS A 541 -41.72 -54.59 -7.01
CA LYS A 541 -40.95 -54.75 -8.25
C LYS A 541 -40.98 -53.50 -9.15
N ASN A 542 -42.16 -52.90 -9.34
CA ASN A 542 -42.33 -51.74 -10.21
C ASN A 542 -42.55 -50.41 -9.47
N TYR A 543 -42.67 -50.43 -8.14
CA TYR A 543 -43.05 -49.24 -7.38
C TYR A 543 -42.23 -49.17 -6.10
N SER A 544 -41.60 -48.03 -5.83
CA SER A 544 -40.97 -47.80 -4.52
C SER A 544 -41.14 -46.37 -4.05
N LEU A 545 -41.40 -46.20 -2.76
CA LEU A 545 -41.39 -44.91 -2.08
C LEU A 545 -40.24 -44.92 -1.10
N THR A 546 -39.31 -43.98 -1.23
CA THR A 546 -38.17 -43.80 -0.33
C THR A 546 -38.18 -42.39 0.23
N ILE A 547 -38.01 -42.26 1.54
CA ILE A 547 -37.99 -41.01 2.28
C ILE A 547 -36.66 -40.97 3.04
N SER A 548 -35.93 -39.86 2.94
CA SER A 548 -34.63 -39.72 3.56
C SER A 548 -34.48 -38.38 4.26
N GLY A 549 -33.78 -38.39 5.40
CA GLY A 549 -33.30 -37.21 6.09
C GLY A 549 -31.78 -37.28 6.21
N VAL A 550 -31.08 -36.22 5.82
CA VAL A 550 -29.62 -36.10 5.93
C VAL A 550 -29.27 -34.79 6.61
N PHE A 551 -28.48 -34.85 7.67
CA PHE A 551 -27.99 -33.70 8.41
C PHE A 551 -26.47 -33.58 8.27
N ASP A 552 -26.01 -32.40 7.89
CA ASP A 552 -24.60 -32.04 7.87
C ASP A 552 -24.32 -31.06 9.01
N SER A 553 -23.35 -31.39 9.86
CA SER A 553 -22.92 -30.54 10.96
C SER A 553 -22.27 -29.26 10.43
N PRO A 554 -22.28 -28.16 11.21
CA PRO A 554 -21.45 -27.01 10.89
C PRO A 554 -19.97 -27.42 10.97
N VAL A 555 -19.14 -26.76 10.17
CA VAL A 555 -17.68 -26.97 10.15
C VAL A 555 -17.02 -25.63 10.40
N LYS A 556 -16.23 -25.54 11.47
CA LYS A 556 -15.54 -24.31 11.87
C LYS A 556 -14.09 -24.36 11.40
N PHE A 557 -13.68 -23.34 10.68
CA PHE A 557 -12.30 -23.12 10.26
C PHE A 557 -11.68 -21.96 11.03
N ASN A 558 -10.39 -22.10 11.29
CA ASN A 558 -9.48 -21.11 11.86
C ASN A 558 -8.25 -21.04 10.96
N PHE A 559 -8.39 -20.30 9.85
CA PHE A 559 -7.34 -20.12 8.87
C PHE A 559 -6.19 -19.33 9.46
N LYS A 560 -4.99 -19.94 9.45
CA LYS A 560 -3.76 -19.28 9.87
C LYS A 560 -2.91 -18.98 8.65
N GLY A 561 -2.38 -17.78 8.59
CA GLY A 561 -1.42 -17.39 7.55
C GLY A 561 -0.82 -16.03 7.79
N LYS A 562 -0.43 -15.37 6.69
CA LYS A 562 0.27 -14.08 6.74
C LYS A 562 -0.52 -13.02 5.98
N LEU A 563 -0.40 -11.79 6.45
CA LEU A 563 -0.87 -10.58 5.79
C LEU A 563 0.32 -9.66 5.50
N ASP A 564 0.34 -9.11 4.29
CA ASP A 564 1.18 -7.99 3.86
C ASP A 564 0.24 -6.95 3.24
N ALA A 565 0.06 -5.82 3.92
CA ALA A 565 -0.91 -4.80 3.55
C ALA A 565 -0.24 -3.42 3.48
N THR A 566 -0.37 -2.74 2.34
CA THR A 566 0.11 -1.38 2.15
C THR A 566 -1.07 -0.42 2.12
N THR A 567 -1.08 0.53 3.04
CA THR A 567 -2.09 1.58 3.18
C THR A 567 -1.56 2.89 2.61
N TYR A 568 -2.31 3.47 1.67
CA TYR A 568 -1.94 4.72 0.99
C TYR A 568 -2.70 5.91 1.59
N ILE A 569 -2.10 6.56 2.59
CA ILE A 569 -2.68 7.73 3.26
C ILE A 569 -2.33 9.01 2.48
N GLY A 570 -1.09 9.11 1.99
CA GLY A 570 -0.57 10.29 1.29
C GLY A 570 -0.38 11.52 2.17
N GLY A 571 -0.11 12.67 1.53
CA GLY A 571 0.18 13.94 2.20
C GLY A 571 1.46 13.88 3.04
N SER A 572 1.55 14.76 4.04
CA SER A 572 2.67 14.76 4.99
C SER A 572 2.68 13.53 5.93
N ILE A 573 1.54 12.84 6.11
CA ILE A 573 1.47 11.60 6.91
C ILE A 573 2.32 10.50 6.29
N GLY A 574 2.24 10.30 4.98
CA GLY A 574 2.95 9.24 4.26
C GLY A 574 2.29 7.87 4.32
N ASP A 575 2.77 6.97 3.46
CA ASP A 575 2.21 5.62 3.28
C ASP A 575 2.90 4.60 4.19
N ILE A 576 2.15 3.57 4.58
CA ILE A 576 2.62 2.58 5.55
C ILE A 576 2.36 1.15 5.08
N ASN A 577 3.36 0.29 5.25
CA ASN A 577 3.22 -1.15 5.08
C ASN A 577 3.10 -1.83 6.44
N MET A 578 2.14 -2.74 6.55
CA MET A 578 1.93 -3.61 7.70
C MET A 578 2.12 -5.06 7.28
N LYS A 579 2.96 -5.79 8.03
CA LYS A 579 3.02 -7.25 7.98
C LYS A 579 2.53 -7.82 9.29
N ALA A 580 1.67 -8.83 9.23
CA ALA A 580 1.07 -9.43 10.42
C ALA A 580 0.78 -10.91 10.23
N ASP A 581 0.62 -11.63 11.34
CA ASP A 581 0.01 -12.95 11.35
C ASP A 581 -1.51 -12.79 11.21
N LEU A 582 -2.07 -13.44 10.18
CA LEU A 582 -3.51 -13.44 9.91
C LEU A 582 -4.16 -14.66 10.54
N ASN A 583 -5.22 -14.43 11.29
CA ASN A 583 -6.17 -15.43 11.74
C ASN A 583 -7.55 -15.09 11.17
N LEU A 584 -8.15 -16.01 10.41
CA LEU A 584 -9.48 -15.84 9.82
C LEU A 584 -10.41 -16.98 10.26
N LEU A 585 -11.40 -16.62 11.07
CA LEU A 585 -12.43 -17.53 11.54
C LEU A 585 -13.61 -17.54 10.56
N THR A 586 -13.97 -18.72 10.08
CA THR A 586 -15.15 -18.89 9.22
C THR A 586 -15.84 -20.20 9.52
N GLN A 587 -17.14 -20.28 9.23
CA GLN A 587 -17.94 -21.46 9.51
C GLN A 587 -18.82 -21.80 8.31
N LEU A 588 -18.69 -23.05 7.83
CA LEU A 588 -19.68 -23.63 6.93
C LEU A 588 -20.96 -23.93 7.72
N PRO A 589 -22.13 -23.59 7.17
CA PRO A 589 -23.40 -23.72 7.87
C PRO A 589 -23.77 -25.19 8.08
N ALA A 590 -24.56 -25.44 9.11
CA ALA A 590 -25.30 -26.70 9.23
C ALA A 590 -26.32 -26.79 8.08
N GLN A 591 -26.67 -28.02 7.68
CA GLN A 591 -27.66 -28.26 6.62
C GLN A 591 -28.55 -29.45 6.97
N LEU A 592 -29.85 -29.33 6.71
CA LEU A 592 -30.80 -30.41 6.79
C LEU A 592 -31.46 -30.61 5.43
N LYS A 593 -31.34 -31.83 4.90
CA LYS A 593 -31.91 -32.26 3.62
C LYS A 593 -32.99 -33.30 3.88
N ILE A 594 -34.19 -33.06 3.37
CA ILE A 594 -35.30 -34.00 3.38
C ILE A 594 -35.62 -34.35 1.93
N GLY A 595 -35.51 -35.63 1.59
CA GLY A 595 -35.75 -36.14 0.26
C GLY A 595 -36.91 -37.12 0.22
N ILE A 596 -37.69 -37.07 -0.86
CA ILE A 596 -38.70 -38.07 -1.20
C ILE A 596 -38.42 -38.53 -2.63
N ALA A 597 -38.26 -39.84 -2.82
CA ALA A 597 -38.07 -40.47 -4.12
C ALA A 597 -39.18 -41.49 -4.36
N GLN A 598 -39.90 -41.29 -5.47
CA GLN A 598 -40.97 -42.18 -5.89
C GLN A 598 -40.63 -42.78 -7.26
N ARG A 599 -40.54 -44.10 -7.32
CA ARG A 599 -40.29 -44.85 -8.54
C ARG A 599 -41.59 -45.46 -9.07
N PHE A 600 -41.81 -45.29 -10.36
CA PHE A 600 -42.90 -45.84 -11.15
C PHE A 600 -42.32 -46.52 -12.39
N TYR A 601 -42.20 -47.85 -12.35
CA TYR A 601 -41.52 -48.68 -13.35
C TYR A 601 -40.08 -48.19 -13.62
N ARG A 602 -39.90 -47.47 -14.73
CA ARG A 602 -38.64 -46.94 -15.25
C ARG A 602 -38.41 -45.47 -14.90
N LEU A 603 -39.47 -44.78 -14.47
CA LEU A 603 -39.45 -43.37 -14.10
C LEU A 603 -39.21 -43.25 -12.59
N THR A 604 -38.32 -42.37 -12.18
CA THR A 604 -38.15 -41.98 -10.77
C THR A 604 -38.32 -40.47 -10.69
N LEU A 605 -39.19 -40.04 -9.80
CA LEU A 605 -39.41 -38.64 -9.45
C LEU A 605 -38.80 -38.39 -8.06
N GLU A 606 -38.07 -37.30 -7.93
CA GLU A 606 -37.41 -36.90 -6.69
C GLU A 606 -37.75 -35.47 -6.33
N LEU A 607 -38.04 -35.25 -5.04
CA LEU A 607 -38.23 -33.96 -4.43
C LEU A 607 -37.28 -33.84 -3.25
N VAL A 608 -36.55 -32.73 -3.18
CA VAL A 608 -35.65 -32.44 -2.07
C VAL A 608 -35.92 -31.03 -1.55
N TYR A 609 -36.10 -30.95 -0.23
CA TYR A 609 -36.10 -29.71 0.53
C TYR A 609 -34.82 -29.63 1.35
N GLU A 610 -34.09 -28.52 1.25
CA GLU A 610 -32.86 -28.28 1.99
C GLU A 610 -33.03 -26.98 2.80
N ARG A 611 -32.77 -27.06 4.11
CA ARG A 611 -32.68 -25.92 5.02
C ARG A 611 -31.22 -25.67 5.39
N ILE A 612 -30.76 -24.44 5.26
CA ILE A 612 -29.36 -24.06 5.49
C ILE A 612 -29.29 -22.95 6.53
N TRP A 613 -28.54 -23.18 7.61
CA TRP A 613 -28.42 -22.26 8.74
C TRP A 613 -27.22 -21.30 8.59
N TRP A 614 -27.32 -20.38 7.62
CA TRP A 614 -26.27 -19.39 7.37
C TRP A 614 -26.13 -18.31 8.45
N ALA A 615 -27.21 -18.00 9.17
CA ALA A 615 -27.20 -16.95 10.21
C ALA A 615 -26.35 -17.32 11.44
N GLU A 616 -25.98 -18.59 11.59
CA GLU A 616 -25.23 -19.09 12.74
C GLU A 616 -23.73 -19.11 12.48
N GLY A 617 -22.94 -18.71 13.48
CA GLY A 617 -21.48 -18.78 13.47
C GLY A 617 -20.79 -17.64 12.71
N LYS A 618 -19.49 -17.48 12.98
CA LYS A 618 -18.64 -16.44 12.41
C LYS A 618 -18.47 -16.62 10.89
N LYS A 619 -18.39 -15.50 10.19
CA LYS A 619 -18.27 -15.43 8.74
C LYS A 619 -17.14 -14.47 8.41
N PHE A 620 -16.01 -15.01 7.96
CA PHE A 620 -14.83 -14.22 7.59
C PHE A 620 -14.41 -13.21 8.68
N ASP A 621 -14.43 -13.64 9.94
CA ASP A 621 -14.02 -12.82 11.08
C ASP A 621 -12.49 -12.86 11.21
N PHE A 622 -11.84 -11.74 10.90
CA PHE A 622 -10.39 -11.64 10.83
C PHE A 622 -9.81 -10.99 12.09
N ALA A 623 -8.67 -11.52 12.52
CA ALA A 623 -7.85 -10.96 13.57
C ALA A 623 -6.39 -10.97 13.12
N PHE A 624 -5.65 -9.95 13.56
CA PHE A 624 -4.22 -9.84 13.30
C PHE A 624 -3.45 -9.98 14.60
N SER A 625 -2.25 -10.56 14.51
CA SER A 625 -1.32 -10.61 15.63
C SER A 625 0.10 -10.33 15.16
N ASN A 626 0.95 -9.88 16.09
CA ASN A 626 2.34 -9.51 15.82
C ASN A 626 2.51 -8.54 14.64
N PRO A 627 1.78 -7.40 14.59
CA PRO A 627 1.94 -6.47 13.50
C PRO A 627 3.32 -5.80 13.56
N THR A 628 3.96 -5.70 12.39
CA THR A 628 5.17 -4.93 12.16
C THR A 628 4.87 -3.89 11.10
N PHE A 629 5.24 -2.65 11.38
CA PHE A 629 4.95 -1.50 10.53
C PHE A 629 6.22 -0.91 9.96
N THR A 630 6.18 -0.52 8.69
CA THR A 630 7.29 0.12 7.99
C THR A 630 6.74 1.32 7.20
N ALA A 631 7.22 2.52 7.50
CA ALA A 631 6.95 3.70 6.69
C ALA A 631 7.61 3.54 5.31
N LEU A 632 6.88 3.83 4.24
CA LEU A 632 7.41 3.73 2.87
C LEU A 632 8.27 4.94 2.49
N ASP A 633 7.98 6.09 3.09
CA ASP A 633 8.79 7.30 2.99
C ASP A 633 9.46 7.60 4.35
N PRO A 634 10.79 7.48 4.46
CA PRO A 634 11.52 7.79 5.70
C PRO A 634 11.40 9.24 6.18
N THR A 635 10.97 10.16 5.30
CA THR A 635 10.81 11.59 5.61
C THR A 635 9.38 11.96 5.99
N SER A 636 8.45 11.01 5.94
CA SER A 636 7.05 11.22 6.30
C SER A 636 6.82 11.23 7.80
N ILE A 637 5.74 11.89 8.23
CA ILE A 637 5.35 11.99 9.64
C ILE A 637 5.21 10.61 10.28
N ILE A 638 4.62 9.63 9.58
CA ILE A 638 4.37 8.30 10.14
C ILE A 638 5.65 7.52 10.45
N ALA A 639 6.79 7.89 9.86
CA ALA A 639 8.10 7.32 10.19
C ALA A 639 8.55 7.67 11.62
N SER A 640 8.05 8.78 12.19
CA SER A 640 8.36 9.22 13.56
C SER A 640 7.47 8.59 14.63
N PHE A 641 6.40 7.88 14.24
CA PHE A 641 5.43 7.35 15.20
C PHE A 641 5.96 6.10 15.90
N SER A 642 5.71 6.04 17.21
CA SER A 642 5.88 4.81 17.97
C SER A 642 4.93 3.72 17.47
N LYS A 643 5.28 2.46 17.75
CA LYS A 643 4.45 1.32 17.41
C LYS A 643 3.03 1.45 17.99
N GLU A 644 2.92 1.91 19.24
CA GLU A 644 1.66 2.10 19.95
C GLU A 644 0.80 3.19 19.28
N GLN A 645 1.41 4.25 18.77
CA GLN A 645 0.70 5.29 18.02
C GLN A 645 0.14 4.74 16.70
N ILE A 646 0.92 3.96 15.96
CA ILE A 646 0.47 3.34 14.69
C ILE A 646 -0.65 2.32 14.97
N GLU A 647 -0.51 1.50 16.01
CA GLU A 647 -1.56 0.57 16.44
C GLU A 647 -2.84 1.33 16.84
N SER A 648 -2.72 2.49 17.49
CA SER A 648 -3.87 3.33 17.84
C SER A 648 -4.60 3.88 16.61
N MET A 649 -3.88 4.16 15.52
CA MET A 649 -4.46 4.63 14.26
C MET A 649 -5.26 3.54 13.54
N MET A 650 -4.97 2.25 13.78
CA MET A 650 -5.79 1.17 13.25
C MET A 650 -7.23 1.21 13.78
N ASN A 651 -7.47 1.80 14.95
CA ASN A 651 -8.82 1.99 15.49
C ASN A 651 -9.63 3.05 14.73
N LEU A 652 -8.98 3.87 13.90
CA LEU A 652 -9.66 4.82 13.01
C LEU A 652 -10.29 4.13 11.80
N ALA A 653 -9.85 2.91 11.49
CA ALA A 653 -10.37 2.10 10.42
C ALA A 653 -11.67 1.41 10.85
N ASN A 654 -12.73 1.59 10.06
CA ASN A 654 -13.96 0.84 10.26
C ASN A 654 -13.91 -0.48 9.49
N TYR A 655 -13.55 -1.54 10.20
CA TYR A 655 -13.48 -2.92 9.67
C TYR A 655 -14.85 -3.58 9.49
N ASP A 656 -15.91 -3.06 10.12
CA ASP A 656 -17.27 -3.61 9.93
C ASP A 656 -17.79 -3.38 8.51
N ALA A 657 -17.31 -2.31 7.84
CA ALA A 657 -17.63 -2.01 6.44
C ALA A 657 -17.10 -3.07 5.45
N VAL A 658 -16.14 -3.90 5.88
CA VAL A 658 -15.53 -4.97 5.05
C VAL A 658 -15.87 -6.37 5.57
N ALA A 659 -16.71 -6.48 6.59
CA ALA A 659 -17.15 -7.75 7.18
C ALA A 659 -18.20 -8.44 6.29
N MET A 660 -17.74 -9.18 5.28
CA MET A 660 -18.53 -9.78 4.19
C MET A 660 -19.67 -10.72 4.64
N GLY A 661 -19.63 -11.17 5.89
CA GLY A 661 -20.53 -12.16 6.46
C GLY A 661 -21.69 -11.61 7.27
N ASN A 662 -21.70 -10.31 7.55
CA ASN A 662 -22.71 -9.68 8.38
C ASN A 662 -24.08 -9.70 7.67
N GLY A 663 -25.15 -9.89 8.44
CA GLY A 663 -26.52 -9.89 7.94
C GLY A 663 -26.96 -11.14 7.17
N TRP A 664 -26.11 -12.17 7.03
CA TRP A 664 -26.49 -13.40 6.34
C TRP A 664 -27.68 -14.09 7.01
N LYS A 665 -28.67 -14.49 6.21
CA LYS A 665 -29.91 -15.11 6.69
C LYS A 665 -29.98 -16.60 6.33
N ASN A 666 -30.73 -17.35 7.14
CA ASN A 666 -31.04 -18.75 6.85
C ASN A 666 -31.84 -18.87 5.55
N THR A 667 -31.55 -19.89 4.75
CA THR A 667 -32.13 -20.08 3.42
C THR A 667 -32.75 -21.45 3.24
N ASN A 668 -33.60 -21.55 2.22
CA ASN A 668 -34.18 -22.79 1.74
C ASN A 668 -33.78 -23.04 0.28
N ALA A 669 -33.69 -24.32 -0.08
CA ALA A 669 -33.58 -24.77 -1.45
C ALA A 669 -34.61 -25.86 -1.74
N TYR A 670 -35.22 -25.78 -2.92
CA TYR A 670 -36.25 -26.72 -3.39
C TYR A 670 -35.81 -27.31 -4.71
N ARG A 671 -35.80 -28.63 -4.82
CA ARG A 671 -35.25 -29.33 -5.98
C ARG A 671 -36.21 -30.40 -6.46
N VAL A 672 -36.42 -30.47 -7.77
CA VAL A 672 -37.19 -31.52 -8.44
C VAL A 672 -36.33 -32.19 -9.48
N GLY A 673 -36.29 -33.52 -9.43
CA GLY A 673 -35.51 -34.37 -10.32
C GLY A 673 -36.38 -35.43 -10.97
N VAL A 674 -36.07 -35.75 -12.22
CA VAL A 674 -36.65 -36.88 -12.92
C VAL A 674 -35.54 -37.73 -13.55
N SER A 675 -35.63 -39.03 -13.34
CA SER A 675 -34.73 -40.02 -13.94
C SER A 675 -35.53 -41.06 -14.68
N TYR A 676 -35.15 -41.36 -15.93
CA TYR A 676 -35.76 -42.42 -16.73
C TYR A 676 -34.71 -43.44 -17.16
N ARG A 677 -34.96 -44.71 -16.83
CA ARG A 677 -34.07 -45.83 -17.15
C ARG A 677 -34.60 -46.65 -18.31
N PHE A 678 -33.82 -46.79 -19.38
CA PHE A 678 -34.12 -47.62 -20.53
C PHE A 678 -33.74 -49.09 -20.30
N ASP A 679 -34.27 -50.00 -21.14
CA ASP A 679 -34.00 -51.45 -21.04
C ASP A 679 -32.52 -51.80 -21.20
N GLY A 680 -31.78 -51.03 -22.01
CA GLY A 680 -30.33 -51.17 -22.16
C GLY A 680 -29.52 -50.69 -20.96
N GLY A 681 -30.16 -50.27 -19.86
CA GLY A 681 -29.50 -49.75 -18.66
C GLY A 681 -29.12 -48.28 -18.72
N THR A 682 -29.22 -47.63 -19.89
CA THR A 682 -29.02 -46.18 -20.03
C THR A 682 -30.00 -45.42 -19.15
N VAL A 683 -29.52 -44.39 -18.45
CA VAL A 683 -30.34 -43.51 -17.61
C VAL A 683 -30.21 -42.08 -18.12
N ILE A 684 -31.35 -41.44 -18.39
CA ILE A 684 -31.43 -40.00 -18.68
C ILE A 684 -32.03 -39.30 -17.46
N MET A 685 -31.48 -38.13 -17.15
CA MET A 685 -31.79 -37.34 -15.97
C MET A 685 -32.07 -35.90 -16.38
N ALA A 686 -33.03 -35.26 -15.71
CA ALA A 686 -33.29 -33.84 -15.83
C ALA A 686 -33.80 -33.28 -14.50
N SER A 687 -33.59 -31.98 -14.27
CA SER A 687 -34.02 -31.33 -13.03
C SER A 687 -34.28 -29.84 -13.17
N ALA A 688 -35.02 -29.32 -12.20
CA ALA A 688 -35.11 -27.91 -11.89
C ALA A 688 -34.94 -27.68 -10.38
N ALA A 689 -34.32 -26.58 -9.99
CA ALA A 689 -34.22 -26.18 -8.59
C ALA A 689 -34.30 -24.67 -8.39
N TYR A 690 -34.67 -24.29 -7.17
CA TYR A 690 -34.74 -22.91 -6.69
C TYR A 690 -33.94 -22.81 -5.39
N ASP A 691 -32.90 -21.98 -5.39
CA ASP A 691 -32.00 -21.78 -4.25
C ASP A 691 -32.04 -20.32 -3.80
N GLU A 692 -32.46 -20.06 -2.57
CA GLU A 692 -32.46 -18.72 -1.97
C GLU A 692 -31.04 -18.25 -1.62
N SER A 693 -30.73 -16.98 -1.87
CA SER A 693 -29.45 -16.38 -1.42
C SER A 693 -29.49 -16.00 0.07
N PRO A 694 -28.42 -16.32 0.83
CA PRO A 694 -28.28 -15.89 2.22
C PRO A 694 -27.78 -14.46 2.36
N VAL A 695 -27.18 -13.90 1.31
CA VAL A 695 -26.44 -12.63 1.38
C VAL A 695 -27.42 -11.44 1.37
N PRO A 696 -27.20 -10.43 2.23
CA PRO A 696 -27.88 -9.14 2.11
C PRO A 696 -27.70 -8.57 0.70
N GLN A 697 -28.80 -8.24 0.03
CA GLN A 697 -28.74 -7.78 -1.37
C GLN A 697 -28.30 -6.31 -1.48
N ASP A 698 -28.00 -5.70 -0.36
CA ASP A 698 -28.07 -4.28 -0.16
C ASP A 698 -26.84 -3.72 0.56
N GLN A 699 -25.87 -4.59 0.78
CA GLN A 699 -24.59 -4.31 1.44
C GLN A 699 -23.46 -4.80 0.54
N ILE A 700 -22.29 -4.20 0.69
CA ILE A 700 -21.07 -4.68 0.03
C ILE A 700 -20.59 -5.97 0.69
N GLY A 701 -20.24 -6.95 -0.13
CA GLY A 701 -19.89 -8.29 0.32
C GLY A 701 -19.75 -9.27 -0.84
N ILE A 702 -19.80 -10.56 -0.53
CA ILE A 702 -19.76 -11.59 -1.57
C ILE A 702 -20.99 -11.41 -2.46
N PRO A 703 -20.84 -11.13 -3.77
CA PRO A 703 -21.99 -11.05 -4.65
C PRO A 703 -22.67 -12.43 -4.65
N ASP A 704 -23.90 -12.53 -4.16
CA ASP A 704 -24.75 -13.73 -4.30
C ASP A 704 -26.23 -13.36 -4.42
N SER A 705 -27.00 -14.09 -5.23
CA SER A 705 -28.45 -13.94 -5.37
C SER A 705 -29.15 -15.27 -5.60
N THR A 706 -30.49 -15.23 -5.46
CA THR A 706 -31.37 -16.36 -5.70
C THR A 706 -31.12 -16.96 -7.08
N ALA A 707 -30.98 -18.28 -7.12
CA ALA A 707 -30.66 -19.03 -8.32
C ALA A 707 -31.82 -19.91 -8.78
N TYR A 708 -32.07 -19.90 -10.08
CA TYR A 708 -32.86 -20.89 -10.79
C TYR A 708 -31.90 -21.84 -11.50
N VAL A 709 -32.02 -23.13 -11.20
CA VAL A 709 -31.06 -24.13 -11.63
C VAL A 709 -31.73 -25.15 -12.51
N PHE A 710 -31.10 -25.48 -13.64
CA PHE A 710 -31.59 -26.50 -14.56
C PHE A 710 -30.47 -27.49 -14.85
N GLY A 711 -30.77 -28.78 -14.72
CA GLY A 711 -29.80 -29.85 -14.89
C GLY A 711 -30.25 -30.89 -15.91
N GLY A 712 -29.29 -31.53 -16.54
CA GLY A 712 -29.51 -32.67 -17.41
C GLY A 712 -28.29 -33.57 -17.48
N GLY A 713 -28.51 -34.86 -17.72
CA GLY A 713 -27.40 -35.78 -17.88
C GLY A 713 -27.82 -37.16 -18.35
N ILE A 714 -26.81 -37.94 -18.73
CA ILE A 714 -26.94 -39.29 -19.23
C ILE A 714 -25.86 -40.18 -18.62
N ASN A 715 -26.23 -41.42 -18.28
CA ASN A 715 -25.31 -42.48 -17.91
C ASN A 715 -25.54 -43.69 -18.82
N ILE A 716 -24.49 -44.18 -19.46
CA ILE A 716 -24.53 -45.26 -20.44
C ILE A 716 -23.65 -46.41 -19.94
N PRO A 717 -24.21 -47.61 -19.73
CA PRO A 717 -23.40 -48.80 -19.47
C PRO A 717 -22.67 -49.22 -20.76
N ILE A 718 -21.35 -49.28 -20.70
CA ILE A 718 -20.50 -49.74 -21.82
C ILE A 718 -20.31 -51.25 -21.74
N THR A 719 -20.14 -51.78 -20.52
CA THR A 719 -20.08 -53.20 -20.23
C THR A 719 -20.96 -53.52 -19.01
N LYS A 720 -20.95 -54.78 -18.55
CA LYS A 720 -21.65 -55.15 -17.30
C LYS A 720 -21.06 -54.48 -16.05
N ASN A 721 -19.81 -54.03 -16.13
CA ASN A 721 -19.05 -53.49 -15.00
C ASN A 721 -18.72 -52.01 -15.19
N LEU A 722 -18.63 -51.51 -16.43
CA LEU A 722 -18.20 -50.15 -16.75
C LEU A 722 -19.36 -49.30 -17.30
N SER A 723 -19.52 -48.09 -16.77
CA SER A 723 -20.43 -47.08 -17.31
C SER A 723 -19.72 -45.75 -17.52
N LEU A 724 -20.14 -45.01 -18.55
CA LEU A 724 -19.69 -43.65 -18.81
C LEU A 724 -20.89 -42.71 -18.75
N GLY A 725 -20.68 -41.52 -18.17
CA GLY A 725 -21.73 -40.52 -18.05
C GLY A 725 -21.23 -39.13 -18.36
N ALA A 726 -22.17 -38.30 -18.80
CA ALA A 726 -21.98 -36.86 -18.96
C ALA A 726 -23.19 -36.12 -18.40
N SER A 727 -22.95 -34.99 -17.74
CA SER A 727 -24.00 -34.16 -17.16
C SER A 727 -23.62 -32.69 -17.19
N ALA A 728 -24.63 -31.82 -17.25
CA ALA A 728 -24.46 -30.39 -17.13
C ALA A 728 -25.57 -29.76 -16.30
N THR A 729 -25.22 -28.67 -15.60
CA THR A 729 -26.14 -27.85 -14.82
C THR A 729 -25.88 -26.39 -15.12
N ILE A 730 -26.93 -25.60 -15.26
CA ILE A 730 -26.85 -24.16 -15.43
C ILE A 730 -27.55 -23.49 -14.26
N TYR A 731 -26.84 -22.60 -13.58
CA TYR A 731 -27.38 -21.67 -12.58
C TYR A 731 -27.65 -20.34 -13.25
N LEU A 732 -28.87 -19.85 -13.12
CA LEU A 732 -29.29 -18.53 -13.54
C LEU A 732 -29.60 -17.71 -12.29
N LYS A 733 -28.82 -16.65 -12.05
CA LYS A 733 -28.91 -15.85 -10.83
C LYS A 733 -29.52 -14.49 -11.08
N ASP A 734 -30.52 -14.15 -10.26
CA ASP A 734 -31.26 -12.89 -10.30
C ASP A 734 -30.77 -11.92 -9.21
N GLY A 735 -29.73 -11.16 -9.55
CA GLY A 735 -29.21 -10.01 -8.81
C GLY A 735 -29.94 -8.69 -9.07
N SER A 736 -31.19 -8.67 -9.57
CA SER A 736 -31.96 -7.42 -9.71
C SER A 736 -32.05 -6.61 -8.41
N LYS A 737 -32.06 -7.30 -7.27
CA LYS A 737 -32.09 -6.70 -5.93
C LYS A 737 -30.70 -6.39 -5.36
N SER A 738 -29.64 -6.92 -5.98
CA SER A 738 -28.25 -6.80 -5.53
C SER A 738 -27.71 -5.39 -5.80
N ILE A 739 -26.77 -4.88 -5.01
CA ILE A 739 -26.02 -3.67 -5.38
C ILE A 739 -25.13 -3.91 -6.62
N TYR A 740 -24.76 -5.17 -6.87
CA TYR A 740 -24.01 -5.60 -8.04
C TYR A 740 -24.99 -5.86 -9.19
N GLN A 741 -24.95 -5.00 -10.19
CA GLN A 741 -25.92 -4.96 -11.27
C GLN A 741 -25.22 -5.33 -12.58
N SER A 742 -25.37 -6.58 -13.02
CA SER A 742 -24.88 -7.05 -14.33
C SER A 742 -25.48 -6.25 -15.49
N GLN A 743 -24.66 -6.01 -16.51
CA GLN A 743 -25.04 -5.38 -17.76
C GLN A 743 -25.49 -6.42 -18.81
N ASP A 744 -25.13 -7.70 -18.61
CA ASP A 744 -25.34 -8.79 -19.56
C ASP A 744 -26.52 -9.73 -19.16
N GLY A 745 -27.41 -9.24 -18.29
CA GLY A 745 -28.57 -9.98 -17.76
C GLY A 745 -28.25 -10.83 -16.52
N MET A 746 -28.91 -11.99 -16.39
CA MET A 746 -28.74 -12.90 -15.25
C MET A 746 -27.30 -13.47 -15.17
N GLY A 747 -26.84 -13.67 -13.94
CA GLY A 747 -25.56 -14.35 -13.68
C GLY A 747 -25.64 -15.81 -14.10
N LYS A 748 -24.55 -16.32 -14.69
CA LYS A 748 -24.49 -17.69 -15.21
C LYS A 748 -23.33 -18.45 -14.58
N LEU A 749 -23.60 -19.64 -14.07
CA LEU A 749 -22.60 -20.66 -13.78
C LEU A 749 -23.02 -21.93 -14.49
N ILE A 750 -22.07 -22.55 -15.18
CA ILE A 750 -22.26 -23.82 -15.84
C ILE A 750 -21.33 -24.83 -15.19
N LEU A 751 -21.92 -25.92 -14.70
CA LEU A 751 -21.18 -27.10 -14.28
C LEU A 751 -21.28 -28.11 -15.41
N ALA A 752 -20.15 -28.56 -15.94
CA ALA A 752 -20.09 -29.65 -16.91
C ALA A 752 -19.28 -30.80 -16.31
N ASN A 753 -19.74 -32.03 -16.47
CA ASN A 753 -19.11 -33.17 -15.84
C ASN A 753 -19.08 -34.38 -16.74
N VAL A 754 -17.96 -35.10 -16.67
CA VAL A 754 -17.80 -36.44 -17.25
C VAL A 754 -17.42 -37.38 -16.12
N SER A 755 -18.01 -38.58 -16.11
CA SER A 755 -17.74 -39.58 -15.09
C SER A 755 -17.57 -40.97 -15.66
N MET A 756 -16.73 -41.76 -15.00
CA MET A 756 -16.58 -43.19 -15.21
C MET A 756 -17.02 -43.92 -13.95
N GLY A 757 -17.96 -44.85 -14.10
CA GLY A 757 -18.41 -45.75 -13.05
C GLY A 757 -17.90 -47.17 -13.29
N TYR A 758 -17.41 -47.83 -12.25
CA TYR A 758 -16.97 -49.22 -12.28
C TYR A 758 -17.56 -50.01 -11.11
N SER A 759 -18.22 -51.13 -11.39
CA SER A 759 -18.86 -52.01 -10.40
C SER A 759 -18.29 -53.43 -10.47
N TRP A 760 -17.92 -54.06 -9.34
CA TRP A 760 -17.37 -55.42 -9.29
C TRP A 760 -17.82 -56.25 -8.09
#